data_AF-A0AAD7XLV3-F1
#
_entry.id   AF-A0AAD7XLV3-F1
#
_cell.length_a   1.000
_cell.length_b   1.000
_cell.length_c   1.000
_cell.angle_alpha   90.00
_cell.angle_beta   90.00
_cell.angle_gamma   90.00
#
_symmetry.space_group_name_H-M   'P 1'
#
loop_
_entity.id
_entity.type
_entity.pdbx_description
1 polymer ?
#
loop_
_entity_poly.entity_id
_entity_poly.type
_entity_poly.pdbx_seq_one_letter_code
_entity_poly.pdbx_strand_id
1 'polypeptide(L)'
;TSVANAECLMNVKSIIEDHLLRADLSLAVVVSAMGGPKVTDMLLDVVSAAAARAKMGALLGQIRKKHFDALEGLELLPVEVREQIRRQIERDLEDIAELVSGFGETWSARILTALLVAAGHEFAYVDARDVLSVECGDARGDRCGAVVWSDSQRKLDALLVITGYIASTVDGAPTTLKRDGSDYSASIFGKLLSAAEVHIWTDVDGVLSADPRRVPEAFSLEEVTYEEAMELAYFGAKVLHPKTMTPCVEANIPLYIRNTFNPTGRGTRIGSSKTRAQVDDGGVHDGRRRRRHQRVSVRLIAQSSSEMSIALAIDAKRADEAKKALDEAYDRQLRPLLRLARPGCDERNLSAVVHARDARRALRAVHSAFLGHNVVALALIGAGFNGGHLLDAIAEAERMLLARFNVKLRVCALVNADVMVLAEPDETQTTTTTTTTTEGGEGDIDLTNWRSRLKTATTESDFDALVAHLERYRAWVPNLVVVDTSYSLAVAEQHSTWLRHQFHVINANTRALAGPLDLFEQILKARDAAGPICYLSEACVGGGLPVIDTLRNLVLGGDTVRHVECVISASMSFIFSLVSTAALATAKNGHAPTKNGHAFSKNGHGRPLNDDDADPPKPVRFRDAVKRAWVMGLLENEPFLDISGQDAATKLLALGRELGLALEPQHIRSEPPNVESFRQQYLSWRRGLRSLGDCDVCGDEDAAEHWLPPETHERAVAIAGGEIASAPSPSSERVSKPPRGQHARLFGWSAVESYDARSLDEGYSRAEASGRVLPISEKTLDAIDEAVHARVEAAHANGKVLRYVGRIDVATGDVEVKLEDVDPSHAFAQLSGPELCVRFFTERYRAIPLTVNGPLFAAGMASGVFSELLRVVRHCSGHDRPYHLQLRRTRSMSRLESF
;
A
#
# COMPACT_ATOMS: atom_id res chain seq x y z
N THR A 1 8.24 -31.01 9.60
CA THR A 1 9.47 -31.26 8.82
C THR A 1 9.29 -32.50 7.95
N SER A 2 10.16 -32.66 6.95
CA SER A 2 9.97 -33.53 5.78
C SER A 2 9.79 -35.03 6.00
N VAL A 3 10.23 -35.60 7.12
CA VAL A 3 10.09 -37.04 7.44
C VAL A 3 9.59 -37.26 8.87
N ALA A 4 8.69 -36.39 9.35
CA ALA A 4 8.25 -36.40 10.75
C ALA A 4 7.29 -37.53 11.14
N ASN A 5 6.51 -38.04 10.18
CA ASN A 5 5.45 -39.04 10.36
C ASN A 5 5.16 -39.77 9.03
N ALA A 6 4.19 -40.70 9.05
CA ALA A 6 3.78 -41.48 7.88
C ALA A 6 3.35 -40.61 6.69
N GLU A 7 2.53 -39.59 6.91
CA GLU A 7 2.06 -38.67 5.87
C GLU A 7 3.24 -37.93 5.20
N CYS A 8 4.19 -37.45 5.99
CA CYS A 8 5.40 -36.81 5.49
C CYS A 8 6.25 -37.78 4.64
N LEU A 9 6.41 -39.04 5.08
CA LEU A 9 7.13 -40.07 4.33
C LEU A 9 6.43 -40.40 3.00
N MET A 10 5.10 -40.41 2.98
CA MET A 10 4.31 -40.58 1.75
C MET A 10 4.47 -39.39 0.79
N ASN A 11 4.53 -38.17 1.31
CA ASN A 11 4.84 -36.98 0.50
C ASN A 11 6.25 -37.07 -0.11
N VAL A 12 7.25 -37.48 0.67
CA VAL A 12 8.61 -37.71 0.18
C VAL A 12 8.66 -38.81 -0.89
N LYS A 13 7.93 -39.91 -0.71
CA LYS A 13 7.76 -40.96 -1.73
C LYS A 13 7.23 -40.36 -3.05
N SER A 14 6.16 -39.56 -3.00
CA SER A 14 5.58 -38.93 -4.19
C SER A 14 6.58 -38.02 -4.90
N ILE A 15 7.36 -37.24 -4.15
CA ILE A 15 8.41 -36.36 -4.69
C ILE A 15 9.48 -37.18 -5.43
N ILE A 16 9.88 -38.32 -4.85
CA ILE A 16 10.87 -39.23 -5.46
C ILE A 16 10.31 -39.84 -6.76
N GLU A 17 9.07 -40.30 -6.76
CA GLU A 17 8.39 -40.86 -7.93
C GLU A 17 8.29 -39.84 -9.08
N ASP A 18 7.96 -38.58 -8.77
CA ASP A 18 7.93 -37.49 -9.76
C ASP A 18 9.30 -37.22 -10.41
N HIS A 19 10.41 -37.49 -9.72
CA HIS A 19 11.76 -37.39 -10.27
C HIS A 19 12.11 -38.63 -11.10
N LEU A 20 11.69 -39.82 -10.69
CA LEU A 20 11.92 -41.08 -11.43
C LEU A 20 11.19 -41.10 -12.79
N LEU A 21 10.02 -40.46 -12.89
CA LEU A 21 9.29 -40.32 -14.16
C LEU A 21 10.04 -39.51 -15.23
N ARG A 22 11.09 -38.77 -14.84
CA ARG A 22 11.98 -38.05 -15.77
C ARG A 22 13.08 -39.03 -16.19
N ALA A 23 12.79 -39.80 -17.24
CA ALA A 23 13.42 -41.07 -17.66
C ALA A 23 14.96 -41.14 -17.83
N ASP A 24 15.74 -40.11 -17.52
CA ASP A 24 17.20 -40.03 -17.76
C ASP A 24 18.04 -39.78 -16.48
N LEU A 25 17.48 -39.92 -15.27
CA LEU A 25 18.17 -39.54 -14.02
C LEU A 25 18.40 -40.72 -13.06
N SER A 26 19.66 -40.96 -12.70
CA SER A 26 20.03 -41.76 -11.53
C SER A 26 19.82 -40.94 -10.25
N LEU A 27 19.03 -41.46 -9.30
CA LEU A 27 18.68 -40.76 -8.07
C LEU A 27 19.37 -41.36 -6.84
N ALA A 28 19.88 -40.50 -5.96
CA ALA A 28 20.32 -40.88 -4.61
C ALA A 28 19.61 -39.97 -3.59
N VAL A 29 19.09 -40.56 -2.53
CA VAL A 29 18.31 -39.89 -1.50
C VAL A 29 19.08 -39.93 -0.19
N VAL A 30 19.48 -38.77 0.32
CA VAL A 30 20.04 -38.66 1.68
C VAL A 30 18.92 -38.28 2.63
N VAL A 31 18.78 -39.01 3.74
CA VAL A 31 17.68 -38.81 4.68
C VAL A 31 18.17 -38.60 6.12
N SER A 32 17.53 -37.64 6.79
CA SER A 32 17.77 -37.31 8.20
C SER A 32 16.85 -38.11 9.13
N ALA A 33 17.21 -38.17 10.40
CA ALA A 33 16.33 -38.69 11.45
C ALA A 33 14.95 -37.99 11.45
N MET A 34 13.93 -38.69 11.92
CA MET A 34 12.55 -38.17 11.96
C MET A 34 12.44 -36.89 12.80
N GLY A 35 11.78 -35.86 12.24
CA GLY A 35 11.59 -34.56 12.90
C GLY A 35 10.25 -34.39 13.64
N GLY A 36 9.95 -33.16 14.09
CA GLY A 36 8.99 -32.87 15.19
C GLY A 36 9.81 -32.48 16.43
N PRO A 37 9.58 -33.07 17.62
CA PRO A 37 10.72 -33.34 18.49
C PRO A 37 11.73 -34.17 17.68
N LYS A 38 12.94 -33.64 17.45
CA LYS A 38 13.96 -34.31 16.64
C LYS A 38 14.45 -35.55 17.37
N VAL A 39 14.42 -36.71 16.71
CA VAL A 39 14.89 -37.97 17.29
C VAL A 39 16.36 -37.87 17.70
N THR A 40 17.20 -37.18 16.92
CA THR A 40 18.61 -36.93 17.26
C THR A 40 18.76 -36.22 18.61
N ASP A 41 17.94 -35.18 18.86
CA ASP A 41 17.96 -34.44 20.14
C ASP A 41 17.46 -35.33 21.29
N MET A 42 16.39 -36.11 21.05
CA MET A 42 15.88 -37.07 22.05
C MET A 42 16.91 -38.15 22.41
N LEU A 43 17.72 -38.61 21.44
CA LEU A 43 18.79 -39.57 21.68
C LEU A 43 19.93 -38.94 22.50
N LEU A 44 20.29 -37.68 22.23
CA LEU A 44 21.24 -36.92 23.04
C LEU A 44 20.74 -36.71 24.48
N ASP A 45 19.44 -36.47 24.65
CA ASP A 45 18.80 -36.37 25.97
C ASP A 45 18.82 -37.71 26.71
N VAL A 46 18.59 -38.83 26.03
CA VAL A 46 18.72 -40.18 26.61
C VAL A 46 20.13 -40.42 27.14
N VAL A 47 21.15 -40.04 26.38
CA VAL A 47 22.55 -40.22 26.77
C VAL A 47 22.93 -39.30 27.93
N SER A 48 22.45 -38.06 27.91
CA SER A 48 22.63 -37.11 29.02
C SER A 48 21.96 -37.62 30.30
N ALA A 49 20.74 -38.17 30.19
CA ALA A 49 20.03 -38.80 31.29
C ALA A 49 20.72 -40.07 31.80
N ALA A 50 21.28 -40.89 30.90
CA ALA A 50 22.06 -42.07 31.24
C ALA A 50 23.34 -41.71 32.02
N ALA A 51 24.08 -40.70 31.54
CA ALA A 51 25.26 -40.17 32.21
C ALA A 51 24.93 -39.60 33.60
N ALA A 52 23.77 -38.96 33.74
CA ALA A 52 23.25 -38.45 35.02
C ALA A 52 22.61 -39.52 35.92
N ARG A 53 22.58 -40.80 35.51
CA ARG A 53 21.89 -41.92 36.20
C ARG A 53 20.40 -41.66 36.46
N ALA A 54 19.74 -40.88 35.61
CA ALA A 54 18.33 -40.57 35.69
C ALA A 54 17.45 -41.64 35.00
N LYS A 55 16.12 -41.62 35.27
CA LYS A 55 15.17 -42.52 34.61
C LYS A 55 14.96 -42.11 33.14
N MET A 56 15.31 -43.00 32.22
CA MET A 56 15.22 -42.80 30.76
C MET A 56 13.97 -43.40 30.10
N GLY A 57 13.16 -44.18 30.84
CA GLY A 57 12.04 -44.95 30.26
C GLY A 57 10.98 -44.11 29.54
N ALA A 58 10.74 -42.87 29.99
CA ALA A 58 9.81 -41.96 29.33
C ALA A 58 10.32 -41.51 27.95
N LEU A 59 11.61 -41.16 27.83
CA LEU A 59 12.23 -40.74 26.56
C LEU A 59 12.27 -41.90 25.56
N LEU A 60 12.71 -43.08 26.00
CA LEU A 60 12.71 -44.29 25.17
C LEU A 60 11.30 -44.66 24.69
N GLY A 61 10.29 -44.54 25.57
CA GLY A 61 8.88 -44.76 25.22
C GLY A 61 8.37 -43.78 24.15
N GLN A 62 8.78 -42.51 24.22
CA GLN A 62 8.43 -41.51 23.19
C GLN A 62 9.08 -41.83 21.84
N ILE A 63 10.37 -42.19 21.82
CA ILE A 63 11.08 -42.57 20.59
C ILE A 63 10.40 -43.78 19.95
N ARG A 64 10.08 -44.81 20.75
CA ARG A 64 9.39 -46.02 20.28
C ARG A 64 8.05 -45.69 19.64
N LYS A 65 7.19 -44.99 20.40
CA LYS A 65 5.85 -44.61 19.94
C LYS A 65 5.92 -43.86 18.61
N LYS A 66 6.82 -42.88 18.48
CA LYS A 66 6.97 -42.07 17.27
C LYS A 66 7.25 -42.90 16.01
N HIS A 67 8.18 -43.85 16.08
CA HIS A 67 8.51 -44.70 14.93
C HIS A 67 7.42 -45.74 14.68
N PHE A 68 6.79 -46.27 15.72
CA PHE A 68 5.75 -47.29 15.58
C PHE A 68 4.47 -46.70 14.98
N ASP A 69 4.05 -45.53 15.45
CA ASP A 69 2.91 -44.79 14.88
C ASP A 69 3.17 -44.47 13.39
N ALA A 70 4.41 -44.09 13.03
CA ALA A 70 4.77 -43.84 11.64
C ALA A 70 4.77 -45.11 10.78
N LEU A 71 5.21 -46.26 11.31
CA LEU A 71 5.11 -47.55 10.61
C LEU A 71 3.65 -47.98 10.41
N GLU A 72 2.78 -47.75 11.40
CA GLU A 72 1.36 -48.10 11.31
C GLU A 72 0.63 -47.28 10.26
N GLY A 73 0.95 -45.99 10.15
CA GLY A 73 0.38 -45.11 9.12
C GLY A 73 0.84 -45.41 7.70
N LEU A 74 1.81 -46.30 7.49
CA LEU A 74 2.30 -46.71 6.16
C LEU A 74 1.59 -48.00 5.72
N GLU A 75 0.38 -47.86 5.18
CA GLU A 75 -0.46 -48.99 4.74
C GLU A 75 0.17 -49.83 3.63
N LEU A 76 1.00 -49.21 2.78
CA LEU A 76 1.74 -49.87 1.70
C LEU A 76 2.76 -50.90 2.18
N LEU A 77 3.25 -50.78 3.42
CA LEU A 77 4.25 -51.71 3.95
C LEU A 77 3.59 -53.03 4.39
N PRO A 78 4.11 -54.19 3.92
CA PRO A 78 3.67 -55.49 4.43
C PRO A 78 3.85 -55.61 5.95
N VAL A 79 2.95 -56.34 6.61
CA VAL A 79 2.97 -56.52 8.07
C VAL A 79 4.31 -57.11 8.53
N GLU A 80 4.85 -58.06 7.78
CA GLU A 80 6.11 -58.75 8.07
C GLU A 80 7.29 -57.79 8.08
N VAL A 81 7.33 -56.85 7.13
CA VAL A 81 8.36 -55.82 7.00
C VAL A 81 8.25 -54.81 8.15
N ARG A 82 7.02 -54.40 8.50
CA ARG A 82 6.80 -53.51 9.67
C ARG A 82 7.29 -54.16 10.96
N GLU A 83 6.98 -55.43 11.19
CA GLU A 83 7.43 -56.18 12.36
C GLU A 83 8.94 -56.43 12.38
N GLN A 84 9.56 -56.59 11.21
CA GLN A 84 11.02 -56.68 11.11
C GLN A 84 11.68 -55.36 11.54
N ILE A 85 11.19 -54.21 11.06
CA ILE A 85 11.73 -52.90 11.41
C ILE A 85 11.49 -52.60 12.91
N ARG A 86 10.31 -52.93 13.45
CA ARG A 86 10.01 -52.77 14.89
C ARG A 86 11.00 -53.53 15.77
N ARG A 87 11.21 -54.82 15.50
CA ARG A 87 12.16 -55.64 16.26
C ARG A 87 13.58 -55.10 16.20
N GLN A 88 13.98 -54.55 15.06
CA GLN A 88 15.29 -53.92 14.93
C GLN A 88 15.40 -52.67 15.83
N ILE A 89 14.41 -51.77 15.78
CA ILE A 89 14.41 -50.55 16.62
C ILE A 89 14.43 -50.92 18.10
N GLU A 90 13.69 -51.95 18.52
CA GLU A 90 13.71 -52.41 19.91
C GLU A 90 15.09 -52.93 20.32
N ARG A 91 15.72 -53.75 19.48
CA ARG A 91 17.07 -54.25 19.71
C ARG A 91 18.10 -53.12 19.79
N ASP A 92 18.02 -52.14 18.88
CA ASP A 92 18.93 -51.00 18.85
C ASP A 92 18.77 -50.12 20.11
N LEU A 93 17.56 -50.01 20.66
CA LEU A 93 17.28 -49.25 21.89
C LEU A 93 17.75 -49.96 23.17
N GLU A 94 18.02 -51.27 23.13
CA GLU A 94 18.60 -52.01 24.25
C GLU A 94 20.11 -51.76 24.38
N ASP A 95 20.80 -51.41 23.28
CA ASP A 95 22.23 -51.14 23.24
C ASP A 95 22.55 -49.64 23.36
N ILE A 96 22.33 -49.10 24.56
CA ILE A 96 22.47 -47.67 24.86
C ILE A 96 23.93 -47.18 24.75
N ALA A 97 24.92 -48.08 24.81
CA ALA A 97 26.33 -47.71 24.79
C ALA A 97 26.77 -47.12 23.44
N GLU A 98 26.12 -47.50 22.33
CA GLU A 98 26.39 -47.01 20.96
C GLU A 98 25.33 -46.03 20.44
N LEU A 99 24.34 -45.65 21.26
CA LEU A 99 23.10 -44.96 20.84
C LEU A 99 23.30 -43.61 20.14
N VAL A 100 24.46 -42.95 20.34
CA VAL A 100 24.80 -41.61 19.82
C VAL A 100 25.29 -41.65 18.36
N SER A 101 25.54 -42.85 17.81
CA SER A 101 26.24 -43.03 16.53
C SER A 101 25.33 -43.12 15.29
N GLY A 102 24.18 -42.43 15.27
CA GLY A 102 23.40 -42.28 14.03
C GLY A 102 22.19 -43.18 13.83
N PHE A 103 21.63 -43.75 14.90
CA PHE A 103 20.47 -44.64 14.79
C PHE A 103 19.21 -43.94 14.25
N GLY A 104 19.00 -42.66 14.57
CA GLY A 104 17.86 -41.91 14.05
C GLY A 104 17.84 -41.88 12.51
N GLU A 105 18.99 -41.63 11.90
CA GLU A 105 19.19 -41.63 10.46
C GLU A 105 19.06 -43.04 9.88
N THR A 106 19.65 -44.04 10.55
CA THR A 106 19.53 -45.47 10.20
C THR A 106 18.06 -45.92 10.12
N TRP A 107 17.26 -45.62 11.14
CA TRP A 107 15.85 -46.02 11.19
C TRP A 107 15.04 -45.32 10.09
N SER A 108 15.21 -44.01 9.92
CA SER A 108 14.52 -43.23 8.88
C SER A 108 14.83 -43.72 7.46
N ALA A 109 16.12 -44.01 7.17
CA ALA A 109 16.57 -44.53 5.89
C ALA A 109 16.01 -45.91 5.59
N ARG A 110 15.98 -46.81 6.58
CA ARG A 110 15.38 -48.14 6.42
C ARG A 110 13.87 -48.09 6.16
N ILE A 111 13.15 -47.25 6.91
CA ILE A 111 11.70 -47.06 6.72
C ILE A 111 11.41 -46.53 5.31
N LEU A 112 12.15 -45.49 4.86
CA LEU A 112 11.97 -44.92 3.54
C LEU A 112 12.34 -45.92 2.43
N THR A 113 13.43 -46.66 2.58
CA THR A 113 13.83 -47.71 1.62
C THR A 113 12.74 -48.77 1.50
N ALA A 114 12.25 -49.29 2.63
CA ALA A 114 11.19 -50.29 2.63
C ALA A 114 9.92 -49.78 1.96
N LEU A 115 9.57 -48.50 2.16
CA LEU A 115 8.40 -47.86 1.55
C LEU A 115 8.54 -47.77 0.03
N LEU A 116 9.72 -47.39 -0.47
CA LEU A 116 10.00 -47.29 -1.92
C LEU A 116 10.02 -48.67 -2.58
N VAL A 117 10.61 -49.67 -1.93
CA VAL A 117 10.58 -51.07 -2.41
C VAL A 117 9.16 -51.63 -2.44
N ALA A 118 8.35 -51.38 -1.41
CA ALA A 118 6.96 -51.79 -1.39
C ALA A 118 6.11 -51.10 -2.48
N ALA A 119 6.53 -49.91 -2.93
CA ALA A 119 5.92 -49.20 -4.04
C ALA A 119 6.39 -49.66 -5.43
N GLY A 120 7.29 -50.65 -5.50
CA GLY A 120 7.77 -51.26 -6.74
C GLY A 120 9.07 -50.68 -7.30
N HIS A 121 9.82 -49.90 -6.52
CA HIS A 121 11.09 -49.31 -6.95
C HIS A 121 12.31 -50.07 -6.42
N GLU A 122 13.38 -50.16 -7.22
CA GLU A 122 14.63 -50.86 -6.83
C GLU A 122 15.61 -49.91 -6.11
N PHE A 123 15.32 -49.52 -4.87
CA PHE A 123 16.25 -48.73 -4.04
C PHE A 123 17.08 -49.62 -3.10
N ALA A 124 18.39 -49.36 -3.05
CA ALA A 124 19.29 -49.96 -2.08
C ALA A 124 19.51 -49.06 -0.86
N TYR A 125 19.43 -49.64 0.34
CA TYR A 125 19.82 -48.98 1.59
C TYR A 125 21.35 -48.91 1.69
N VAL A 126 21.88 -47.73 1.99
CA VAL A 126 23.32 -47.50 2.23
C VAL A 126 23.51 -46.83 3.58
N ASP A 127 24.29 -47.48 4.44
CA ASP A 127 24.80 -46.85 5.63
C ASP A 127 26.04 -46.01 5.27
N ALA A 128 25.98 -44.71 5.46
CA ALA A 128 27.09 -43.80 5.17
C ALA A 128 28.37 -44.18 5.95
N ARG A 129 28.28 -44.89 7.08
CA ARG A 129 29.47 -45.40 7.80
C ARG A 129 30.27 -46.43 6.99
N ASP A 130 29.65 -47.13 6.06
CA ASP A 130 30.31 -48.17 5.25
C ASP A 130 31.03 -47.59 4.02
N VAL A 131 30.68 -46.35 3.64
CA VAL A 131 31.09 -45.72 2.38
C VAL A 131 31.75 -44.36 2.56
N LEU A 132 31.50 -43.63 3.65
CA LEU A 132 32.04 -42.29 3.90
C LEU A 132 33.08 -42.33 5.02
N SER A 133 34.35 -42.14 4.65
CA SER A 133 35.47 -42.06 5.59
C SER A 133 35.96 -40.62 5.74
N VAL A 134 36.15 -40.17 6.98
CA VAL A 134 36.63 -38.83 7.35
C VAL A 134 37.84 -38.89 8.27
N GLU A 135 38.75 -37.93 8.16
CA GLU A 135 39.87 -37.81 9.10
C GLU A 135 39.42 -37.39 10.51
N CYS A 136 40.20 -37.75 11.53
CA CYS A 136 39.90 -37.38 12.92
C CYS A 136 40.29 -35.91 13.16
N GLY A 137 39.34 -35.07 13.61
CA GLY A 137 39.58 -33.63 13.81
C GLY A 137 40.26 -33.30 15.16
N ASP A 138 41.03 -32.20 15.20
CA ASP A 138 41.73 -31.72 16.40
C ASP A 138 40.84 -31.60 17.66
N ALA A 139 41.45 -31.78 18.84
CA ALA A 139 40.85 -31.83 20.18
C ALA A 139 39.94 -30.64 20.62
N ARG A 140 39.75 -29.61 19.78
CA ARG A 140 38.79 -28.51 19.98
C ARG A 140 37.39 -28.77 19.43
N GLY A 141 37.14 -29.95 18.84
CA GLY A 141 35.78 -30.45 18.61
C GLY A 141 34.96 -29.81 17.48
N ASP A 142 35.49 -28.85 16.73
CA ASP A 142 34.72 -28.04 15.75
C ASP A 142 35.05 -28.34 14.27
N ARG A 143 35.84 -29.38 14.00
CA ARG A 143 36.20 -29.85 12.66
C ARG A 143 35.78 -31.31 12.45
N CYS A 144 35.08 -31.56 11.34
CA CYS A 144 35.06 -32.87 10.67
C CYS A 144 36.32 -32.91 9.79
N GLY A 145 37.10 -34.01 9.78
CA GLY A 145 38.31 -34.10 8.98
C GLY A 145 38.03 -34.21 7.47
N ALA A 146 39.07 -34.18 6.65
CA ALA A 146 38.92 -34.27 5.20
C ALA A 146 38.29 -35.61 4.78
N VAL A 147 37.43 -35.58 3.76
CA VAL A 147 36.81 -36.79 3.18
C VAL A 147 37.85 -37.54 2.34
N VAL A 148 37.96 -38.86 2.54
CA VAL A 148 38.89 -39.72 1.79
C VAL A 148 38.25 -40.21 0.48
N TRP A 149 38.40 -39.42 -0.59
CA TRP A 149 37.67 -39.59 -1.85
C TRP A 149 37.85 -40.93 -2.57
N SER A 150 39.05 -41.53 -2.51
CA SER A 150 39.39 -42.74 -3.27
C SER A 150 38.73 -44.03 -2.78
N ASP A 151 38.41 -44.10 -1.48
CA ASP A 151 37.74 -45.26 -0.85
C ASP A 151 36.22 -45.19 -1.01
N SER A 152 35.65 -43.97 -0.98
CA SER A 152 34.21 -43.74 -1.05
C SER A 152 33.58 -43.95 -2.43
N GLN A 153 34.34 -43.78 -3.52
CA GLN A 153 33.81 -43.89 -4.90
C GLN A 153 33.58 -45.32 -5.40
N ARG A 154 34.19 -46.35 -4.78
CA ARG A 154 34.19 -47.72 -5.33
C ARG A 154 32.95 -48.57 -5.00
N LYS A 155 31.94 -48.01 -4.33
CA LYS A 155 30.83 -48.78 -3.70
C LYS A 155 29.40 -48.32 -4.07
N LEU A 156 29.23 -47.51 -5.11
CA LEU A 156 27.94 -46.85 -5.38
C LEU A 156 27.43 -47.21 -6.80
N ASP A 157 26.45 -48.11 -6.89
CA ASP A 157 25.62 -48.36 -8.09
C ASP A 157 24.18 -47.88 -7.84
N ALA A 158 23.40 -47.67 -8.92
CA ALA A 158 22.26 -46.74 -8.97
C ALA A 158 21.03 -47.06 -8.06
N LEU A 159 20.27 -45.98 -7.77
CA LEU A 159 19.13 -45.85 -6.85
C LEU A 159 19.42 -46.19 -5.38
N LEU A 160 19.83 -45.17 -4.64
CA LEU A 160 20.30 -45.30 -3.25
C LEU A 160 19.44 -44.50 -2.27
N VAL A 161 19.21 -45.07 -1.08
CA VAL A 161 18.76 -44.35 0.12
C VAL A 161 19.89 -44.41 1.14
N ILE A 162 20.49 -43.25 1.41
CA ILE A 162 21.72 -43.09 2.17
C ILE A 162 21.43 -42.40 3.50
N THR A 163 22.02 -42.88 4.59
CA THR A 163 21.93 -42.20 5.89
C THR A 163 22.65 -40.85 5.86
N GLY A 164 21.98 -39.78 6.32
CA GLY A 164 22.61 -38.47 6.54
C GLY A 164 23.42 -38.43 7.84
N TYR A 165 24.13 -37.33 8.09
CA TYR A 165 24.78 -36.96 9.37
C TYR A 165 25.94 -37.87 9.83
N ILE A 166 26.03 -39.12 9.40
CA ILE A 166 26.92 -40.14 9.95
C ILE A 166 28.04 -40.51 8.97
N ALA A 167 29.19 -40.90 9.51
CA ALA A 167 30.38 -41.29 8.75
C ALA A 167 31.26 -42.22 9.60
N SER A 168 32.35 -42.73 9.02
CA SER A 168 33.38 -43.46 9.76
C SER A 168 34.72 -42.71 9.74
N THR A 169 35.50 -42.87 10.79
CA THR A 169 36.92 -42.47 10.76
C THR A 169 37.71 -43.39 9.83
N VAL A 170 38.93 -42.99 9.47
CA VAL A 170 39.84 -43.83 8.66
C VAL A 170 40.13 -45.19 9.34
N ASP A 171 40.10 -45.24 10.68
CA ASP A 171 40.27 -46.46 11.47
C ASP A 171 39.00 -47.30 11.59
N GLY A 172 37.90 -46.91 10.93
CA GLY A 172 36.63 -47.62 10.92
C GLY A 172 35.71 -47.35 12.12
N ALA A 173 36.08 -46.44 13.03
CA ALA A 173 35.22 -46.07 14.15
C ALA A 173 34.08 -45.11 13.71
N PRO A 174 32.82 -45.34 14.12
CA PRO A 174 31.70 -44.45 13.80
C PRO A 174 31.91 -43.01 14.29
N THR A 175 31.47 -42.03 13.50
CA THR A 175 31.53 -40.60 13.82
C THR A 175 30.38 -39.83 13.16
N THR A 176 30.24 -38.55 13.48
CA THR A 176 29.21 -37.67 12.91
C THR A 176 29.82 -36.44 12.23
N LEU A 177 29.11 -35.93 11.23
CA LEU A 177 29.47 -34.74 10.47
C LEU A 177 29.10 -33.44 11.20
N LYS A 178 28.47 -33.54 12.38
CA LYS A 178 28.06 -32.42 13.25
C LYS A 178 27.05 -31.49 12.56
N ARG A 179 27.23 -30.16 12.65
CA ARG A 179 26.23 -29.15 12.23
C ARG A 179 25.81 -29.35 10.78
N ASP A 180 24.51 -29.29 10.52
CA ASP A 180 23.87 -29.53 9.22
C ASP A 180 24.38 -30.81 8.53
N GLY A 181 24.71 -31.83 9.33
CA GLY A 181 25.46 -32.98 8.84
C GLY A 181 24.73 -33.75 7.74
N SER A 182 23.40 -33.78 7.71
CA SER A 182 22.64 -34.40 6.62
C SER A 182 22.70 -33.60 5.32
N ASP A 183 22.63 -32.27 5.39
CA ASP A 183 22.80 -31.42 4.20
C ASP A 183 24.24 -31.51 3.68
N TYR A 184 25.20 -31.68 4.60
CA TYR A 184 26.60 -31.85 4.27
C TYR A 184 26.84 -33.22 3.63
N SER A 185 26.22 -34.29 4.16
CA SER A 185 26.17 -35.60 3.51
C SER A 185 25.65 -35.48 2.08
N ALA A 186 24.52 -34.79 1.85
CA ALA A 186 23.96 -34.60 0.52
C ALA A 186 24.94 -33.91 -0.45
N SER A 187 25.66 -32.90 0.03
CA SER A 187 26.67 -32.20 -0.78
C SER A 187 27.89 -33.08 -1.07
N ILE A 188 28.37 -33.85 -0.08
CA ILE A 188 29.48 -34.80 -0.24
C ILE A 188 29.11 -35.89 -1.24
N PHE A 189 27.96 -36.55 -1.07
CA PHE A 189 27.50 -37.60 -1.98
C PHE A 189 27.20 -37.05 -3.37
N GLY A 190 26.69 -35.81 -3.48
CA GLY A 190 26.56 -35.13 -4.76
C GLY A 190 27.89 -35.03 -5.52
N LYS A 191 28.98 -34.68 -4.82
CA LYS A 191 30.33 -34.67 -5.41
C LYS A 191 30.84 -36.08 -5.71
N LEU A 192 30.67 -37.04 -4.80
CA LEU A 192 31.13 -38.43 -4.99
C LEU A 192 30.48 -39.10 -6.21
N LEU A 193 29.19 -38.87 -6.39
CA LEU A 193 28.38 -39.40 -7.49
C LEU A 193 28.46 -38.56 -8.76
N SER A 194 29.24 -37.45 -8.76
CA SER A 194 29.29 -36.48 -9.86
C SER A 194 27.89 -36.03 -10.31
N ALA A 195 27.02 -35.74 -9.34
CA ALA A 195 25.63 -35.40 -9.56
C ALA A 195 25.48 -34.12 -10.41
N ALA A 196 24.51 -34.11 -11.31
CA ALA A 196 24.17 -32.93 -12.10
C ALA A 196 23.58 -31.80 -11.23
N GLU A 197 22.87 -32.16 -10.16
CA GLU A 197 22.26 -31.23 -9.21
C GLU A 197 22.02 -31.91 -7.86
N VAL A 198 22.01 -31.11 -6.78
CA VAL A 198 21.69 -31.58 -5.43
C VAL A 198 20.46 -30.82 -4.93
N HIS A 199 19.44 -31.54 -4.44
CA HIS A 199 18.20 -30.95 -3.94
C HIS A 199 18.12 -31.12 -2.43
N ILE A 200 18.01 -30.00 -1.73
CA ILE A 200 17.78 -29.92 -0.29
C ILE A 200 16.29 -29.67 -0.07
N TRP A 201 15.60 -30.71 0.38
CA TRP A 201 14.17 -30.69 0.67
C TRP A 201 13.93 -30.38 2.15
N THR A 202 13.26 -29.27 2.41
CA THR A 202 13.02 -28.70 3.75
C THR A 202 11.56 -28.24 3.90
N ASP A 203 11.24 -27.47 4.94
CA ASP A 203 9.91 -26.94 5.25
C ASP A 203 9.67 -25.48 4.81
N VAL A 204 10.60 -24.91 4.03
CA VAL A 204 10.53 -23.55 3.46
C VAL A 204 10.66 -23.56 1.94
N ASP A 205 10.01 -22.61 1.26
CA ASP A 205 9.98 -22.48 -0.21
C ASP A 205 11.29 -21.99 -0.86
N GLY A 206 12.44 -22.16 -0.17
CA GLY A 206 13.75 -21.72 -0.62
C GLY A 206 14.41 -20.71 0.33
N VAL A 207 15.42 -19.99 -0.19
CA VAL A 207 16.03 -18.84 0.47
C VAL A 207 15.09 -17.65 0.34
N LEU A 208 14.63 -17.13 1.47
CA LEU A 208 13.71 -15.99 1.50
C LEU A 208 14.46 -14.65 1.55
N SER A 209 13.85 -13.61 0.99
CA SER A 209 14.37 -12.22 0.98
C SER A 209 14.51 -11.58 2.36
N ALA A 210 13.83 -12.11 3.37
CA ALA A 210 13.96 -11.81 4.79
C ALA A 210 13.28 -12.94 5.60
N ASP A 211 13.42 -12.93 6.93
CA ASP A 211 12.67 -13.85 7.81
C ASP A 211 11.16 -13.50 7.77
N PRO A 212 10.27 -14.40 7.30
CA PRO A 212 8.85 -14.13 7.14
C PRO A 212 8.13 -13.83 8.46
N ARG A 213 8.65 -14.33 9.59
CA ARG A 213 8.10 -14.03 10.94
C ARG A 213 8.30 -12.57 11.32
N ARG A 214 9.30 -11.93 10.72
CA ARG A 214 9.66 -10.53 10.96
C ARG A 214 9.16 -9.61 9.84
N VAL A 215 9.19 -10.09 8.60
CA VAL A 215 8.78 -9.40 7.39
C VAL A 215 7.77 -10.28 6.63
N PRO A 216 6.46 -10.11 6.87
CA PRO A 216 5.43 -10.94 6.23
C PRO A 216 5.46 -10.92 4.70
N GLU A 217 5.91 -9.82 4.10
CA GLU A 217 6.06 -9.63 2.66
C GLU A 217 7.31 -10.32 2.07
N ALA A 218 8.07 -11.08 2.88
CA ALA A 218 9.23 -11.82 2.40
C ALA A 218 8.82 -12.86 1.35
N PHE A 219 9.47 -12.80 0.20
CA PHE A 219 9.28 -13.75 -0.90
C PHE A 219 10.54 -14.63 -1.10
N SER A 220 10.34 -15.78 -1.74
CA SER A 220 11.42 -16.72 -2.12
C SER A 220 12.23 -16.21 -3.31
N LEU A 221 13.56 -16.31 -3.20
CA LEU A 221 14.49 -15.92 -4.25
C LEU A 221 14.60 -17.05 -5.28
N GLU A 222 14.45 -16.75 -6.57
CA GLU A 222 14.56 -17.79 -7.61
C GLU A 222 15.99 -18.32 -7.76
N GLU A 223 16.98 -17.42 -7.74
CA GLU A 223 18.39 -17.76 -7.91
C GLU A 223 19.29 -16.92 -6.99
N VAL A 224 20.25 -17.59 -6.36
CA VAL A 224 21.28 -17.00 -5.51
C VAL A 224 22.63 -17.59 -5.92
N THR A 225 23.71 -16.83 -5.81
CA THR A 225 25.06 -17.37 -6.05
C THR A 225 25.60 -18.07 -4.79
N TYR A 226 26.61 -18.95 -4.90
CA TYR A 226 27.25 -19.53 -3.72
C TYR A 226 27.77 -18.45 -2.76
N GLU A 227 28.40 -17.40 -3.28
CA GLU A 227 28.88 -16.26 -2.48
C GLU A 227 27.74 -15.61 -1.69
N GLU A 228 26.65 -15.23 -2.37
CA GLU A 228 25.49 -14.61 -1.74
C GLU A 228 24.88 -15.57 -0.70
N ALA A 229 24.73 -16.86 -1.00
CA ALA A 229 24.18 -17.85 -0.07
C ALA A 229 25.07 -18.05 1.17
N MET A 230 26.39 -18.07 0.99
CA MET A 230 27.37 -18.18 2.07
C MET A 230 27.35 -16.95 2.99
N GLU A 231 27.30 -15.75 2.42
CA GLU A 231 27.19 -14.52 3.22
C GLU A 231 25.88 -14.48 4.01
N LEU A 232 24.76 -14.83 3.37
CA LEU A 232 23.47 -14.93 4.04
C LEU A 232 23.50 -15.87 5.22
N ALA A 233 23.99 -17.10 5.02
CA ALA A 233 24.08 -18.09 6.08
C ALA A 233 24.99 -17.62 7.22
N TYR A 234 26.11 -16.96 6.90
CA TYR A 234 27.03 -16.40 7.89
C TYR A 234 26.37 -15.31 8.76
N PHE A 235 25.59 -14.42 8.17
CA PHE A 235 24.86 -13.37 8.89
C PHE A 235 23.53 -13.84 9.52
N GLY A 236 23.31 -15.16 9.55
CA GLY A 236 22.28 -15.81 10.33
C GLY A 236 21.07 -16.28 9.53
N ALA A 237 21.12 -16.26 8.19
CA ALA A 237 20.03 -16.74 7.37
C ALA A 237 19.91 -18.23 7.57
N LYS A 238 18.68 -18.71 7.78
CA LYS A 238 18.39 -20.13 7.88
C LYS A 238 18.42 -20.73 6.47
N VAL A 239 19.62 -20.74 5.92
CA VAL A 239 20.06 -21.33 4.65
C VAL A 239 21.05 -22.44 5.03
N LEU A 240 21.58 -23.15 4.04
CA LEU A 240 22.69 -24.07 4.23
C LEU A 240 23.91 -23.37 4.84
N HIS A 241 24.48 -23.95 5.89
CA HIS A 241 25.73 -23.45 6.44
C HIS A 241 26.85 -23.40 5.38
N PRO A 242 27.75 -22.39 5.38
CA PRO A 242 28.73 -22.20 4.31
C PRO A 242 29.61 -23.43 4.02
N LYS A 243 30.06 -24.13 5.08
CA LYS A 243 30.88 -25.35 4.93
C LYS A 243 30.13 -26.47 4.21
N THR A 244 28.83 -26.56 4.39
CA THR A 244 27.96 -27.60 3.81
C THR A 244 27.98 -27.50 2.28
N MET A 245 28.05 -26.29 1.73
CA MET A 245 28.07 -26.05 0.29
C MET A 245 29.43 -26.32 -0.38
N THR A 246 30.51 -26.47 0.40
CA THR A 246 31.90 -26.59 -0.12
C THR A 246 32.07 -27.69 -1.18
N PRO A 247 31.56 -28.93 -0.99
CA PRO A 247 31.71 -29.98 -2.00
C PRO A 247 31.04 -29.61 -3.34
N CYS A 248 29.86 -29.01 -3.28
CA CYS A 248 29.12 -28.53 -4.45
C CYS A 248 29.83 -27.34 -5.12
N VAL A 249 30.45 -26.45 -4.35
CA VAL A 249 31.23 -25.32 -4.87
C VAL A 249 32.46 -25.82 -5.63
N GLU A 250 33.23 -26.73 -5.04
CA GLU A 250 34.44 -27.30 -5.65
C GLU A 250 34.15 -28.06 -6.94
N ALA A 251 33.02 -28.77 -6.99
CA ALA A 251 32.59 -29.54 -8.15
C ALA A 251 31.67 -28.74 -9.11
N ASN A 252 31.36 -27.48 -8.78
CA ASN A 252 30.42 -26.61 -9.51
C ASN A 252 29.03 -27.27 -9.75
N ILE A 253 28.50 -27.96 -8.73
CA ILE A 253 27.22 -28.68 -8.76
C ILE A 253 26.10 -27.78 -8.18
N PRO A 254 25.11 -27.35 -8.99
CA PRO A 254 24.03 -26.49 -8.50
C PRO A 254 23.20 -27.16 -7.39
N LEU A 255 22.88 -26.36 -6.36
CA LEU A 255 22.05 -26.74 -5.23
C LEU A 255 20.64 -26.16 -5.39
N TYR A 256 19.60 -26.91 -5.04
CA TYR A 256 18.22 -26.43 -5.02
C TYR A 256 17.61 -26.57 -3.64
N ILE A 257 17.17 -25.48 -3.02
CA ILE A 257 16.42 -25.52 -1.76
C ILE A 257 14.93 -25.51 -2.08
N ARG A 258 14.20 -26.53 -1.62
CA ARG A 258 12.78 -26.78 -1.95
C ARG A 258 11.96 -27.16 -0.73
N ASN A 259 10.65 -27.02 -0.85
CA ASN A 259 9.70 -27.31 0.23
C ASN A 259 8.97 -28.63 0.00
N THR A 260 9.08 -29.57 0.95
CA THR A 260 8.35 -30.86 0.87
C THR A 260 6.84 -30.71 0.97
N PHE A 261 6.34 -29.64 1.60
CA PHE A 261 4.91 -29.36 1.73
C PHE A 261 4.36 -28.56 0.55
N ASN A 262 5.24 -28.04 -0.32
CA ASN A 262 4.88 -27.36 -1.56
C ASN A 262 5.78 -27.82 -2.73
N PRO A 263 5.65 -29.08 -3.19
CA PRO A 263 6.57 -29.66 -4.17
C PRO A 263 6.56 -28.99 -5.55
N THR A 264 5.44 -28.34 -5.88
CA THR A 264 5.29 -27.59 -7.14
C THR A 264 5.99 -26.23 -7.12
N GLY A 265 6.40 -25.77 -5.95
CA GLY A 265 7.17 -24.53 -5.78
C GLY A 265 8.50 -24.60 -6.52
N ARG A 266 8.92 -23.46 -7.09
CA ARG A 266 10.20 -23.40 -7.82
C ARG A 266 11.41 -23.64 -6.91
N GLY A 267 11.33 -23.20 -5.65
CA GLY A 267 12.46 -23.18 -4.74
C GLY A 267 13.50 -22.12 -5.11
N THR A 268 14.68 -22.24 -4.51
CA THR A 268 15.84 -21.39 -4.83
C THR A 268 16.96 -22.23 -5.41
N ARG A 269 17.49 -21.83 -6.57
CA ARG A 269 18.73 -22.38 -7.13
C ARG A 269 19.95 -21.62 -6.60
N ILE A 270 20.93 -22.34 -6.06
CA ILE A 270 22.24 -21.83 -5.64
C ILE A 270 23.32 -22.36 -6.59
N GLY A 271 24.10 -21.46 -7.20
CA GLY A 271 25.15 -21.86 -8.15
C GLY A 271 26.28 -20.84 -8.30
N SER A 272 27.27 -21.12 -9.15
CA SER A 272 28.41 -20.22 -9.40
C SER A 272 28.03 -18.94 -10.15
N SER A 273 26.95 -18.98 -10.93
CA SER A 273 26.39 -17.82 -11.61
C SER A 273 24.87 -17.92 -11.75
N LYS A 274 24.24 -16.74 -11.86
CA LYS A 274 22.82 -16.61 -12.20
C LYS A 274 22.65 -16.95 -13.68
N THR A 275 21.68 -17.79 -14.00
CA THR A 275 21.47 -18.30 -15.35
C THR A 275 21.00 -17.13 -16.23
N ARG A 276 21.79 -16.66 -17.20
CA ARG A 276 21.32 -15.64 -18.16
C ARG A 276 20.10 -16.21 -18.89
N ALA A 277 18.95 -15.52 -18.83
CA ALA A 277 17.82 -15.90 -19.65
C ALA A 277 18.24 -15.77 -21.13
N GLN A 278 18.17 -16.86 -21.89
CA GLN A 278 18.07 -16.76 -23.34
C GLN A 278 16.89 -15.83 -23.63
N VAL A 279 17.17 -14.73 -24.30
CA VAL A 279 16.16 -13.90 -24.92
C VAL A 279 15.69 -14.70 -26.13
N ASP A 280 14.55 -15.38 -26.01
CA ASP A 280 13.85 -15.92 -27.18
C ASP A 280 13.37 -14.72 -28.01
N ASP A 281 14.16 -14.36 -29.01
CA ASP A 281 13.71 -13.60 -30.16
C ASP A 281 12.89 -14.54 -31.06
N GLY A 282 11.60 -14.26 -31.20
CA GLY A 282 10.76 -14.80 -32.28
C GLY A 282 9.77 -15.87 -31.88
N GLY A 283 8.47 -15.52 -31.91
CA GLY A 283 7.39 -16.50 -31.81
C GLY A 283 6.07 -15.87 -31.41
N VAL A 284 5.32 -15.35 -32.38
CA VAL A 284 3.90 -14.98 -32.23
C VAL A 284 3.11 -16.23 -31.86
N HIS A 285 2.61 -16.37 -30.63
CA HIS A 285 1.45 -17.21 -30.30
C HIS A 285 0.72 -16.75 -29.02
N ASP A 286 -0.49 -16.27 -29.25
CA ASP A 286 -1.74 -16.39 -28.48
C ASP A 286 -1.77 -16.28 -26.92
N GLY A 287 -2.41 -15.20 -26.47
CA GLY A 287 -3.64 -15.37 -25.67
C GLY A 287 -3.58 -15.73 -24.18
N ARG A 288 -2.43 -15.91 -23.52
CA ARG A 288 -2.37 -15.98 -22.04
C ARG A 288 -1.10 -15.33 -21.50
N ARG A 289 -1.19 -14.06 -21.10
CA ARG A 289 -0.07 -13.34 -20.45
C ARG A 289 0.27 -13.98 -19.10
N ARG A 290 1.20 -14.94 -19.13
CA ARG A 290 1.96 -15.40 -17.95
C ARG A 290 2.53 -14.17 -17.23
N ARG A 291 2.31 -14.09 -15.92
CA ARG A 291 2.88 -13.06 -15.03
C ARG A 291 4.40 -13.05 -15.20
N ARG A 292 4.94 -12.07 -15.94
CA ARG A 292 6.38 -11.78 -15.99
C ARG A 292 6.79 -11.33 -14.58
N HIS A 293 7.23 -12.29 -13.75
CA HIS A 293 7.99 -11.97 -12.56
C HIS A 293 9.28 -11.34 -13.05
N GLN A 294 9.46 -10.04 -12.79
CA GLN A 294 10.75 -9.40 -13.00
C GLN A 294 11.75 -10.17 -12.16
N ARG A 295 12.79 -10.76 -12.78
CA ARG A 295 13.94 -11.28 -12.05
C ARG A 295 14.55 -10.11 -11.28
N VAL A 296 14.25 -10.04 -9.99
CA VAL A 296 14.82 -9.07 -9.07
C VAL A 296 16.32 -9.39 -9.02
N SER A 297 17.19 -8.51 -9.53
CA SER A 297 18.59 -8.59 -9.15
C SER A 297 18.62 -8.22 -7.67
N VAL A 298 18.64 -9.23 -6.80
CA VAL A 298 18.69 -9.02 -5.36
C VAL A 298 20.00 -8.29 -5.07
N ARG A 299 19.91 -6.99 -4.79
CA ARG A 299 21.07 -6.13 -4.47
C ARG A 299 21.36 -6.07 -2.99
N LEU A 300 20.39 -6.47 -2.16
CA LEU A 300 20.48 -6.44 -0.72
C LEU A 300 19.51 -7.46 -0.14
N ILE A 301 19.89 -8.14 0.93
CA ILE A 301 19.02 -9.01 1.71
C ILE A 301 19.16 -8.55 3.14
N ALA A 302 18.04 -8.25 3.78
CA ALA A 302 18.01 -7.77 5.15
C ALA A 302 17.50 -8.90 6.03
N GLN A 303 18.19 -9.19 7.12
CA GLN A 303 17.81 -10.29 7.99
C GLN A 303 18.22 -10.04 9.44
N SER A 304 17.50 -10.65 10.38
CA SER A 304 17.93 -10.76 11.77
C SER A 304 17.31 -12.01 12.36
N SER A 305 18.14 -12.89 12.92
CA SER A 305 17.78 -14.25 13.33
C SER A 305 17.53 -14.36 14.84
N SER A 306 16.82 -15.40 15.25
CA SER A 306 16.57 -15.77 16.65
C SER A 306 17.37 -16.99 17.11
N GLU A 307 18.00 -17.73 16.20
CA GLU A 307 18.60 -19.05 16.47
C GLU A 307 20.11 -19.10 16.18
N MET A 308 20.65 -18.14 15.42
CA MET A 308 22.09 -17.99 15.14
C MET A 308 22.59 -16.55 15.39
N SER A 309 21.71 -15.65 15.84
CA SER A 309 22.08 -14.32 16.27
C SER A 309 22.39 -14.34 17.75
N ILE A 310 23.67 -14.17 18.09
CA ILE A 310 24.03 -13.73 19.43
C ILE A 310 23.68 -12.23 19.51
N ALA A 311 22.67 -11.88 20.31
CA ALA A 311 22.38 -10.49 20.63
C ALA A 311 23.33 -10.07 21.76
N LEU A 312 24.44 -9.43 21.40
CA LEU A 312 25.35 -8.84 22.39
C LEU A 312 24.81 -7.47 22.77
N ALA A 313 24.37 -7.33 24.02
CA ALA A 313 24.20 -6.01 24.60
C ALA A 313 25.60 -5.44 24.87
N ILE A 314 26.04 -4.55 23.99
CA ILE A 314 27.31 -3.84 24.08
C ILE A 314 27.04 -2.38 24.45
N ASP A 315 27.90 -1.82 25.30
CA ASP A 315 27.89 -0.37 25.57
C ASP A 315 28.02 0.37 24.24
N ALA A 316 27.17 1.38 24.01
CA ALA A 316 27.17 2.17 22.79
C ALA A 316 28.55 2.77 22.46
N LYS A 317 29.36 3.08 23.47
CA LYS A 317 30.75 3.57 23.30
C LYS A 317 31.70 2.53 22.72
N ARG A 318 31.31 1.25 22.72
CA ARG A 318 32.11 0.10 22.29
C ARG A 318 31.55 -0.57 21.03
N ALA A 319 30.57 0.05 20.37
CA ALA A 319 29.99 -0.45 19.13
C ALA A 319 31.05 -0.64 18.03
N ASP A 320 32.01 0.29 17.92
CA ASP A 320 33.08 0.23 16.94
C ASP A 320 34.06 -0.92 17.22
N GLU A 321 34.39 -1.18 18.49
CA GLU A 321 35.21 -2.33 18.88
C GLU A 321 34.53 -3.65 18.55
N ALA A 322 33.23 -3.76 18.83
CA ALA A 322 32.44 -4.94 18.52
C ALA A 322 32.32 -5.18 17.02
N LYS A 323 32.11 -4.12 16.23
CA LYS A 323 32.12 -4.19 14.77
C LYS A 323 33.46 -4.71 14.26
N LYS A 324 34.58 -4.14 14.74
CA LYS A 324 35.92 -4.58 14.34
C LYS A 324 36.17 -6.06 14.66
N ALA A 325 35.75 -6.53 15.84
CA ALA A 325 35.88 -7.94 16.21
C ALA A 325 35.03 -8.85 15.30
N LEU A 326 33.85 -8.39 14.88
CA LEU A 326 32.99 -9.10 13.93
C LEU A 326 33.65 -9.19 12.54
N ASP A 327 34.21 -8.08 12.06
CA ASP A 327 34.92 -7.99 10.78
C ASP A 327 36.15 -8.92 10.77
N GLU A 328 36.93 -8.95 11.86
CA GLU A 328 38.08 -9.88 12.01
C GLU A 328 37.66 -11.37 12.05
N ALA A 329 36.49 -11.67 12.63
CA ALA A 329 35.94 -13.02 12.62
C ALA A 329 35.44 -13.44 11.22
N TYR A 330 34.78 -12.51 10.52
CA TYR A 330 34.33 -12.68 9.14
C TYR A 330 35.51 -13.00 8.20
N ASP A 331 36.59 -12.22 8.31
CA ASP A 331 37.80 -12.40 7.51
C ASP A 331 38.46 -13.78 7.72
N ARG A 332 38.38 -14.31 8.94
CA ARG A 332 39.00 -15.60 9.29
C ARG A 332 38.17 -16.80 8.85
N GLN A 333 36.84 -16.70 8.96
CA GLN A 333 35.95 -17.84 8.80
C GLN A 333 35.30 -17.94 7.42
N LEU A 334 34.89 -16.81 6.82
CA LEU A 334 34.10 -16.81 5.58
C LEU A 334 34.95 -16.46 4.34
N ARG A 335 35.88 -15.51 4.46
CA ARG A 335 36.68 -15.03 3.33
C ARG A 335 37.43 -16.14 2.56
N PRO A 336 37.99 -17.18 3.22
CA PRO A 336 38.57 -18.32 2.49
C PRO A 336 37.55 -19.08 1.64
N LEU A 337 36.32 -19.26 2.12
CA LEU A 337 35.24 -19.95 1.41
C LEU A 337 34.71 -19.11 0.24
N LEU A 338 34.62 -17.78 0.40
CA LEU A 338 34.23 -16.89 -0.70
C LEU A 338 35.26 -16.91 -1.84
N ARG A 339 36.56 -16.95 -1.53
CA ARG A 339 37.63 -17.11 -2.53
C ARG A 339 37.54 -18.43 -3.28
N LEU A 340 37.11 -19.50 -2.60
CA LEU A 340 36.85 -20.79 -3.22
C LEU A 340 35.62 -20.76 -4.14
N ALA A 341 34.54 -20.11 -3.70
CA ALA A 341 33.33 -19.93 -4.51
C ALA A 341 33.56 -19.06 -5.75
N ARG A 342 34.39 -18.02 -5.62
CA ARG A 342 34.81 -17.17 -6.73
C ARG A 342 36.15 -16.47 -6.45
N PRO A 343 37.19 -16.75 -7.25
CA PRO A 343 38.45 -16.04 -7.16
C PRO A 343 38.29 -14.54 -7.43
N GLY A 344 38.83 -13.68 -6.57
CA GLY A 344 38.87 -12.22 -6.76
C GLY A 344 37.57 -11.46 -6.42
N CYS A 345 36.66 -12.06 -5.64
CA CYS A 345 35.47 -11.39 -5.12
C CYS A 345 35.83 -10.39 -3.99
N ASP A 346 35.36 -9.14 -4.11
CA ASP A 346 35.33 -8.14 -3.04
C ASP A 346 33.99 -8.22 -2.27
N GLU A 347 34.00 -7.78 -1.00
CA GLU A 347 32.83 -7.76 -0.12
C GLU A 347 31.59 -7.13 -0.78
N ARG A 348 30.48 -7.89 -0.81
CA ARG A 348 29.17 -7.40 -1.28
C ARG A 348 28.18 -7.14 -0.16
N ASN A 349 28.63 -7.30 1.09
CA ASN A 349 27.81 -7.17 2.27
C ASN A 349 27.92 -5.77 2.87
N LEU A 350 26.77 -5.19 3.25
CA LEU A 350 26.71 -4.02 4.11
C LEU A 350 26.04 -4.42 5.43
N SER A 351 26.81 -4.37 6.52
CA SER A 351 26.34 -4.65 7.87
C SER A 351 26.24 -3.38 8.71
N ALA A 352 25.13 -3.23 9.44
CA ALA A 352 24.88 -2.10 10.35
C ALA A 352 24.31 -2.60 11.68
N VAL A 353 24.70 -1.93 12.77
CA VAL A 353 24.22 -2.24 14.13
C VAL A 353 23.17 -1.20 14.53
N VAL A 354 22.00 -1.66 14.95
CA VAL A 354 20.89 -0.83 15.44
C VAL A 354 20.49 -1.27 16.84
N HIS A 355 19.81 -0.40 17.59
CA HIS A 355 19.28 -0.76 18.90
C HIS A 355 18.27 -1.91 18.77
N ALA A 356 18.27 -2.86 19.72
CA ALA A 356 17.45 -4.09 19.62
C ALA A 356 15.95 -3.81 19.42
N ARG A 357 15.42 -2.78 20.09
CA ARG A 357 14.04 -2.31 19.94
C ARG A 357 13.69 -1.86 18.51
N ASP A 358 14.67 -1.37 17.77
CA ASP A 358 14.52 -0.83 16.42
C ASP A 358 14.83 -1.86 15.32
N ALA A 359 15.32 -3.06 15.69
CA ALA A 359 15.77 -4.07 14.73
C ALA A 359 14.68 -4.54 13.77
N ARG A 360 13.44 -4.73 14.25
CA ARG A 360 12.30 -5.12 13.38
C ARG A 360 11.92 -3.98 12.42
N ARG A 361 11.93 -2.74 12.90
CA ARG A 361 11.63 -1.55 12.10
C ARG A 361 12.68 -1.32 11.03
N ALA A 362 13.97 -1.38 11.39
CA ALA A 362 15.07 -1.25 10.46
C ALA A 362 15.03 -2.33 9.37
N LEU A 363 14.79 -3.59 9.76
CA LEU A 363 14.65 -4.71 8.83
C LEU A 363 13.52 -4.48 7.81
N ARG A 364 12.32 -4.08 8.28
CA ARG A 364 11.17 -3.79 7.42
C ARG A 364 11.40 -2.58 6.52
N ALA A 365 12.01 -1.52 7.04
CA ALA A 365 12.32 -0.33 6.26
C ALA A 365 13.28 -0.65 5.10
N VAL A 366 14.33 -1.43 5.37
CA VAL A 366 15.27 -1.89 4.34
C VAL A 366 14.59 -2.83 3.35
N HIS A 367 13.83 -3.81 3.83
CA HIS A 367 13.10 -4.73 2.92
C HIS A 367 12.11 -3.98 2.04
N SER A 368 11.32 -3.06 2.60
CA SER A 368 10.38 -2.23 1.83
C SER A 368 11.07 -1.33 0.81
N ALA A 369 12.18 -0.69 1.18
CA ALA A 369 12.91 0.21 0.30
C ALA A 369 13.58 -0.51 -0.90
N PHE A 370 14.06 -1.74 -0.70
CA PHE A 370 14.87 -2.45 -1.71
C PHE A 370 14.18 -3.63 -2.40
N LEU A 371 13.22 -4.29 -1.74
CA LEU A 371 12.68 -5.60 -2.14
C LEU A 371 11.15 -5.70 -2.15
N GLY A 372 10.46 -4.93 -1.30
CA GLY A 372 9.01 -5.01 -1.09
C GLY A 372 8.17 -4.08 -1.98
N HIS A 373 6.84 -4.19 -1.85
CA HIS A 373 5.93 -3.13 -2.25
C HIS A 373 6.03 -1.99 -1.23
N ASN A 374 5.96 -0.74 -1.67
CA ASN A 374 5.87 0.39 -0.75
C ASN A 374 4.49 0.37 -0.11
N VAL A 375 4.44 0.05 1.18
CA VAL A 375 3.18 0.03 1.93
C VAL A 375 2.99 1.40 2.56
N VAL A 376 1.82 2.00 2.35
CA VAL A 376 1.40 3.22 3.03
C VAL A 376 0.08 2.93 3.73
N ALA A 377 0.06 3.16 5.04
CA ALA A 377 -1.12 3.01 5.87
C ALA A 377 -1.86 4.35 5.96
N LEU A 378 -3.18 4.31 5.83
CA LEU A 378 -4.06 5.45 5.75
C LEU A 378 -5.09 5.41 6.88
N ALA A 379 -5.16 6.50 7.64
CA ALA A 379 -6.24 6.80 8.57
C ALA A 379 -7.12 7.90 7.96
N LEU A 380 -8.40 7.61 7.74
CA LEU A 380 -9.35 8.58 7.18
C LEU A 380 -10.24 9.15 8.27
N ILE A 381 -10.30 10.48 8.36
CA ILE A 381 -11.23 11.21 9.22
C ILE A 381 -12.27 11.89 8.32
N GLY A 382 -13.55 11.60 8.57
CA GLY A 382 -14.67 12.09 7.78
C GLY A 382 -15.01 11.19 6.59
N ALA A 383 -15.39 9.94 6.83
CA ALA A 383 -15.82 8.97 5.81
C ALA A 383 -17.26 9.24 5.27
N GLY A 384 -17.63 10.52 5.15
CA GLY A 384 -18.90 10.99 4.60
C GLY A 384 -18.91 10.97 3.06
N PHE A 385 -19.41 12.04 2.44
CA PHE A 385 -19.49 12.12 0.97
C PHE A 385 -18.10 12.08 0.31
N ASN A 386 -17.22 13.04 0.63
CA ASN A 386 -15.87 13.12 0.05
C ASN A 386 -14.98 11.94 0.48
N GLY A 387 -14.92 11.65 1.78
CA GLY A 387 -14.13 10.52 2.29
C GLY A 387 -14.60 9.16 1.74
N GLY A 388 -15.91 8.97 1.58
CA GLY A 388 -16.44 7.74 0.99
C GLY A 388 -16.07 7.57 -0.49
N HIS A 389 -16.13 8.65 -1.28
CA HIS A 389 -15.66 8.65 -2.67
C HIS A 389 -14.15 8.40 -2.78
N LEU A 390 -13.36 8.89 -1.83
CA LEU A 390 -11.92 8.58 -1.75
C LEU A 390 -11.69 7.08 -1.50
N LEU A 391 -12.41 6.47 -0.55
CA LEU A 391 -12.29 5.03 -0.26
C LEU A 391 -12.67 4.17 -1.48
N ASP A 392 -13.74 4.53 -2.19
CA ASP A 392 -14.16 3.83 -3.41
C ASP A 392 -13.07 3.98 -4.51
N ALA A 393 -12.49 5.17 -4.66
CA ALA A 393 -11.40 5.41 -5.60
C ALA A 393 -10.14 4.59 -5.25
N ILE A 394 -9.80 4.46 -3.97
CA ILE A 394 -8.68 3.62 -3.50
C ILE A 394 -8.95 2.15 -3.85
N ALA A 395 -10.17 1.65 -3.60
CA ALA A 395 -10.55 0.28 -3.89
C ALA A 395 -10.48 -0.04 -5.39
N GLU A 396 -10.92 0.87 -6.26
CA GLU A 396 -10.82 0.69 -7.72
C GLU A 396 -9.36 0.77 -8.21
N ALA A 397 -8.55 1.62 -7.58
CA ALA A 397 -7.17 1.89 -8.00
C ALA A 397 -6.14 0.85 -7.53
N GLU A 398 -6.47 -0.05 -6.58
CA GLU A 398 -5.52 -0.98 -5.94
C GLU A 398 -4.64 -1.73 -6.96
N ARG A 399 -5.26 -2.34 -7.97
CA ARG A 399 -4.54 -3.08 -9.02
C ARG A 399 -3.57 -2.19 -9.81
N MET A 400 -3.95 -0.95 -10.06
CA MET A 400 -3.15 0.03 -10.79
C MET A 400 -1.99 0.51 -9.93
N LEU A 401 -2.21 0.77 -8.64
CA LEU A 401 -1.19 1.19 -7.69
C LEU A 401 -0.08 0.15 -7.55
N LEU A 402 -0.45 -1.11 -7.42
CA LEU A 402 0.51 -2.22 -7.41
C LEU A 402 1.26 -2.33 -8.75
N ALA A 403 0.56 -2.30 -9.88
CA ALA A 403 1.16 -2.53 -11.19
C ALA A 403 2.04 -1.37 -11.69
N ARG A 404 1.68 -0.12 -11.37
CA ARG A 404 2.33 1.09 -11.89
C ARG A 404 3.29 1.72 -10.89
N PHE A 405 2.92 1.73 -9.63
CA PHE A 405 3.66 2.43 -8.57
C PHE A 405 4.34 1.48 -7.59
N ASN A 406 4.10 0.16 -7.68
CA ASN A 406 4.61 -0.84 -6.74
C ASN A 406 4.20 -0.54 -5.30
N VAL A 407 2.97 -0.03 -5.11
CA VAL A 407 2.47 0.47 -3.83
C VAL A 407 1.21 -0.27 -3.41
N LYS A 408 1.16 -0.62 -2.13
CA LYS A 408 -0.05 -1.13 -1.48
C LYS A 408 -0.55 -0.09 -0.47
N LEU A 409 -1.77 0.40 -0.65
CA LEU A 409 -2.45 1.23 0.32
C LEU A 409 -3.20 0.34 1.30
N ARG A 410 -3.08 0.59 2.60
CA ARG A 410 -3.81 -0.13 3.65
C ARG A 410 -4.62 0.88 4.46
N VAL A 411 -5.92 0.67 4.61
CA VAL A 411 -6.74 1.54 5.46
C VAL A 411 -6.73 0.97 6.87
N CYS A 412 -6.12 1.70 7.81
CA CYS A 412 -5.88 1.24 9.17
C CYS A 412 -6.85 1.85 10.20
N ALA A 413 -7.49 2.97 9.85
CA ALA A 413 -8.52 3.60 10.69
C ALA A 413 -9.53 4.37 9.83
N LEU A 414 -10.80 4.33 10.24
CA LEU A 414 -11.88 5.19 9.75
C LEU A 414 -12.51 5.89 10.95
N VAL A 415 -12.64 7.20 10.91
CA VAL A 415 -13.16 8.02 12.02
C VAL A 415 -14.25 8.94 11.50
N ASN A 416 -15.40 8.95 12.16
CA ASN A 416 -16.48 9.93 11.96
C ASN A 416 -16.70 10.73 13.26
N ALA A 417 -17.71 11.59 13.30
CA ALA A 417 -17.99 12.43 14.48
C ALA A 417 -18.16 11.60 15.76
N ASP A 418 -18.97 10.53 15.70
CA ASP A 418 -19.35 9.78 16.91
C ASP A 418 -18.59 8.46 17.07
N VAL A 419 -18.17 7.85 15.96
CA VAL A 419 -17.62 6.50 15.95
C VAL A 419 -16.33 6.36 15.15
N MET A 420 -15.48 5.44 15.59
CA MET A 420 -14.28 5.02 14.88
C MET A 420 -14.20 3.51 14.67
N VAL A 421 -13.50 3.11 13.60
CA VAL A 421 -13.15 1.72 13.29
C VAL A 421 -11.65 1.65 13.17
N LEU A 422 -11.02 0.83 14.01
CA LEU A 422 -9.57 0.64 14.05
C LEU A 422 -9.24 -0.78 13.58
N ALA A 423 -8.30 -0.93 12.64
CA ALA A 423 -7.78 -2.23 12.25
C ALA A 423 -6.63 -2.63 13.18
N GLU A 424 -6.75 -3.76 13.87
CA GLU A 424 -5.66 -4.30 14.67
C GLU A 424 -4.61 -4.98 13.78
N PRO A 425 -3.31 -4.73 14.01
CA PRO A 425 -2.24 -5.44 13.32
C PRO A 425 -2.19 -6.90 13.80
N ASP A 426 -2.35 -7.86 12.89
CA ASP A 426 -2.29 -9.29 13.24
C ASP A 426 -0.83 -9.71 13.51
N GLU A 427 -0.51 -10.00 14.77
CA GLU A 427 0.82 -10.46 15.20
C GLU A 427 1.04 -11.98 15.00
N THR A 428 0.01 -12.75 14.63
CA THR A 428 -0.02 -14.21 14.83
C THR A 428 -0.03 -15.10 13.58
N GLN A 429 0.10 -14.58 12.36
CA GLN A 429 0.12 -15.44 11.16
C GLN A 429 1.47 -16.17 10.96
N THR A 430 1.59 -17.31 11.65
CA THR A 430 2.24 -18.51 11.14
C THR A 430 1.61 -18.89 9.79
N THR A 431 2.45 -19.05 8.77
CA THR A 431 2.21 -19.84 7.55
C THR A 431 1.05 -20.82 7.68
N THR A 432 -0.02 -20.68 6.90
CA THR A 432 -0.58 -21.68 5.97
C THR A 432 -1.82 -21.10 5.29
N THR A 433 -2.00 -21.44 4.02
CA THR A 433 -3.22 -21.35 3.20
C THR A 433 -3.36 -20.14 2.27
N THR A 434 -2.92 -20.36 1.04
CA THR A 434 -3.52 -19.74 -0.15
C THR A 434 -4.88 -20.41 -0.38
N THR A 435 -5.94 -19.92 0.25
CA THR A 435 -7.32 -20.18 -0.21
C THR A 435 -7.95 -18.88 -0.63
N THR A 436 -8.28 -18.81 -1.92
CA THR A 436 -9.29 -17.92 -2.48
C THR A 436 -10.64 -18.22 -1.83
N THR A 437 -10.97 -17.53 -0.75
CA THR A 437 -12.34 -17.34 -0.25
C THR A 437 -12.54 -15.89 0.17
N THR A 438 -13.69 -15.36 -0.22
CA THR A 438 -14.17 -13.98 -0.14
C THR A 438 -14.54 -13.54 1.29
N GLU A 439 -13.57 -13.43 2.18
CA GLU A 439 -13.63 -12.60 3.38
C GLU A 439 -12.27 -11.90 3.52
N GLY A 440 -12.28 -10.57 3.67
CA GLY A 440 -11.11 -9.70 3.55
C GLY A 440 -9.94 -10.12 4.46
N GLY A 441 -8.71 -10.00 3.94
CA GLY A 441 -7.50 -10.34 4.68
C GLY A 441 -7.41 -9.59 6.01
N GLU A 442 -7.35 -10.36 7.10
CA GLU A 442 -7.32 -9.90 8.48
C GLU A 442 -6.04 -9.07 8.75
N GLY A 443 -6.23 -7.79 9.11
CA GLY A 443 -5.18 -6.79 9.39
C GLY A 443 -5.44 -5.39 8.80
N ASP A 444 -6.33 -5.29 7.80
CA ASP A 444 -6.71 -4.04 7.12
C ASP A 444 -8.26 -3.85 7.19
N ILE A 445 -8.76 -2.62 7.02
CA ILE A 445 -10.19 -2.38 6.83
C ILE A 445 -10.59 -2.77 5.40
N ASP A 446 -11.46 -3.77 5.28
CA ASP A 446 -12.02 -4.20 3.99
C ASP A 446 -12.87 -3.09 3.33
N LEU A 447 -12.39 -2.61 2.19
CA LEU A 447 -13.03 -1.55 1.42
C LEU A 447 -14.28 -2.01 0.66
N THR A 448 -14.59 -3.31 0.62
CA THR A 448 -15.85 -3.78 0.02
C THR A 448 -17.05 -3.59 0.96
N ASN A 449 -16.81 -3.52 2.27
CA ASN A 449 -17.86 -3.47 3.30
C ASN A 449 -17.68 -2.32 4.32
N TRP A 450 -16.77 -1.37 4.07
CA TRP A 450 -16.44 -0.29 5.01
C TRP A 450 -17.66 0.51 5.49
N ARG A 451 -18.64 0.78 4.60
CA ARG A 451 -19.88 1.50 4.94
C ARG A 451 -20.71 0.76 6.00
N SER A 452 -20.81 -0.55 5.89
CA SER A 452 -21.53 -1.38 6.86
C SER A 452 -20.78 -1.43 8.18
N ARG A 453 -19.46 -1.63 8.15
CA ARG A 453 -18.62 -1.66 9.36
C ARG A 453 -18.72 -0.36 10.16
N LEU A 454 -18.75 0.78 9.47
CA LEU A 454 -18.86 2.08 10.12
C LEU A 454 -20.26 2.32 10.71
N LYS A 455 -21.32 1.84 10.07
CA LYS A 455 -22.69 1.90 10.63
C LYS A 455 -22.90 1.02 11.86
N THR A 456 -22.20 -0.10 11.95
CA THR A 456 -22.30 -1.04 13.09
C THR A 456 -21.22 -0.80 14.14
N ALA A 457 -20.36 0.20 13.97
CA ALA A 457 -19.30 0.51 14.92
C ALA A 457 -19.89 1.06 16.21
N THR A 458 -19.35 0.61 17.34
CA THR A 458 -19.75 1.04 18.69
C THR A 458 -18.63 1.74 19.45
N THR A 459 -17.41 1.77 18.88
CA THR A 459 -16.26 2.44 19.47
C THR A 459 -16.40 3.94 19.27
N GLU A 460 -16.44 4.70 20.36
CA GLU A 460 -16.54 6.17 20.34
C GLU A 460 -15.30 6.79 19.70
N SER A 461 -15.50 7.90 18.99
CA SER A 461 -14.41 8.67 18.39
C SER A 461 -13.55 9.36 19.45
N ASP A 462 -12.27 8.99 19.49
CA ASP A 462 -11.27 9.56 20.40
C ASP A 462 -9.93 9.74 19.65
N PHE A 463 -9.42 10.98 19.63
CA PHE A 463 -8.18 11.31 18.92
C PHE A 463 -6.93 10.81 19.63
N ASP A 464 -6.91 10.75 20.96
CA ASP A 464 -5.77 10.21 21.71
C ASP A 464 -5.68 8.70 21.51
N ALA A 465 -6.83 8.02 21.53
CA ALA A 465 -6.92 6.60 21.20
C ALA A 465 -6.51 6.33 19.74
N LEU A 466 -6.91 7.21 18.80
CA LEU A 466 -6.45 7.13 17.41
C LEU A 466 -4.93 7.28 17.31
N VAL A 467 -4.34 8.29 17.94
CA VAL A 467 -2.89 8.51 17.91
C VAL A 467 -2.15 7.29 18.49
N ALA A 468 -2.58 6.79 19.65
CA ALA A 468 -2.02 5.59 20.25
C ALA A 468 -2.13 4.37 19.31
N HIS A 469 -3.26 4.22 18.62
CA HIS A 469 -3.44 3.19 17.60
C HIS A 469 -2.46 3.33 16.44
N LEU A 470 -2.34 4.53 15.87
CA LEU A 470 -1.43 4.78 14.74
C LEU A 470 0.04 4.58 15.15
N GLU A 471 0.43 4.91 16.38
CA GLU A 471 1.77 4.60 16.90
C GLU A 471 2.03 3.10 17.01
N ARG A 472 1.06 2.31 17.51
CA ARG A 472 1.14 0.84 17.50
C ARG A 472 1.25 0.32 16.07
N TYR A 473 0.40 0.81 15.17
CA TYR A 473 0.37 0.41 13.77
C TYR A 473 1.66 0.77 13.03
N ARG A 474 2.34 1.85 13.44
CA ARG A 474 3.62 2.29 12.87
C ARG A 474 4.76 1.27 13.03
N ALA A 475 4.69 0.43 14.06
CA ALA A 475 5.61 -0.70 14.21
C ALA A 475 5.48 -1.72 13.06
N TRP A 476 4.31 -1.75 12.43
CA TRP A 476 4.00 -2.59 11.27
C TRP A 476 4.26 -1.87 9.94
N VAL A 477 3.65 -0.70 9.75
CA VAL A 477 3.81 0.10 8.52
C VAL A 477 4.41 1.47 8.89
N PRO A 478 5.68 1.73 8.54
CA PRO A 478 6.37 2.95 8.97
C PRO A 478 5.83 4.22 8.31
N ASN A 479 5.26 4.10 7.11
CA ASN A 479 4.71 5.22 6.33
C ASN A 479 3.20 5.32 6.61
N LEU A 480 2.83 6.27 7.48
CA LEU A 480 1.45 6.51 7.90
C LEU A 480 0.99 7.89 7.45
N VAL A 481 -0.20 7.94 6.86
CA VAL A 481 -0.85 9.19 6.44
C VAL A 481 -2.21 9.31 7.11
N VAL A 482 -2.46 10.47 7.71
CA VAL A 482 -3.77 10.90 8.19
C VAL A 482 -4.39 11.76 7.11
N VAL A 483 -5.62 11.45 6.74
CA VAL A 483 -6.39 12.18 5.73
C VAL A 483 -7.60 12.78 6.41
N ASP A 484 -7.67 14.11 6.46
CA ASP A 484 -8.81 14.83 6.99
C ASP A 484 -9.70 15.34 5.85
N THR A 485 -10.86 14.71 5.68
CA THR A 485 -11.93 15.14 4.77
C THR A 485 -13.14 15.70 5.51
N SER A 486 -12.98 16.10 6.77
CA SER A 486 -14.02 16.72 7.58
C SER A 486 -14.09 18.24 7.37
N TYR A 487 -15.06 18.88 8.01
CA TYR A 487 -15.15 20.34 8.13
C TYR A 487 -15.22 20.75 9.61
N SER A 488 -14.44 20.09 10.47
CA SER A 488 -14.50 20.26 11.92
C SER A 488 -13.32 21.08 12.46
N LEU A 489 -13.59 22.06 13.33
CA LEU A 489 -12.52 22.79 14.01
C LEU A 489 -11.74 21.88 14.97
N ALA A 490 -12.44 21.04 15.72
CA ALA A 490 -11.83 20.12 16.67
C ALA A 490 -10.88 19.12 16.00
N VAL A 491 -11.18 18.70 14.76
CA VAL A 491 -10.28 17.87 13.96
C VAL A 491 -9.07 18.68 13.49
N ALA A 492 -9.29 19.91 12.99
CA ALA A 492 -8.22 20.80 12.53
C ALA A 492 -7.18 21.10 13.63
N GLU A 493 -7.61 21.24 14.89
CA GLU A 493 -6.74 21.42 16.07
C GLU A 493 -5.74 20.27 16.27
N GLN A 494 -6.08 19.06 15.83
CA GLN A 494 -5.22 17.88 15.97
C GLN A 494 -4.08 17.82 14.94
N HIS A 495 -4.11 18.64 13.88
CA HIS A 495 -3.10 18.59 12.82
C HIS A 495 -1.69 18.83 13.38
N SER A 496 -1.55 19.77 14.32
CA SER A 496 -0.26 20.05 14.97
C SER A 496 0.25 18.85 15.76
N THR A 497 -0.65 18.09 16.41
CA THR A 497 -0.34 16.87 17.15
C THR A 497 0.13 15.77 16.20
N TRP A 498 -0.60 15.49 15.11
CA TRP A 498 -0.20 14.44 14.16
C TRP A 498 1.16 14.71 13.50
N LEU A 499 1.48 15.97 13.21
CA LEU A 499 2.79 16.37 12.70
C LEU A 499 3.91 16.12 13.72
N ARG A 500 3.67 16.41 15.01
CA ARG A 500 4.64 16.11 16.10
C ARG A 500 4.85 14.60 16.27
N HIS A 501 3.83 13.78 16.07
CA HIS A 501 3.94 12.31 16.04
C HIS A 501 4.58 11.76 14.75
N GLN A 502 4.99 12.63 13.82
CA GLN A 502 5.64 12.27 12.56
C GLN A 502 4.73 11.43 11.65
N PHE A 503 3.46 11.81 11.53
CA PHE A 503 2.52 11.29 10.54
C PHE A 503 2.40 12.25 9.36
N HIS A 504 2.33 11.73 8.13
CA HIS A 504 1.97 12.54 6.96
C HIS A 504 0.52 13.01 7.11
N VAL A 505 0.21 14.23 6.66
CA VAL A 505 -1.13 14.79 6.74
C VAL A 505 -1.57 15.29 5.38
N ILE A 506 -2.75 14.85 4.95
CA ILE A 506 -3.47 15.39 3.79
C ILE A 506 -4.72 16.09 4.33
N ASN A 507 -4.75 17.39 4.16
CA ASN A 507 -5.79 18.27 4.65
C ASN A 507 -6.75 18.66 3.52
N ALA A 508 -8.02 18.26 3.65
CA ALA A 508 -9.12 18.80 2.87
C ALA A 508 -10.11 19.62 3.74
N ASN A 509 -9.80 19.78 5.03
CA ASN A 509 -10.57 20.59 5.96
C ASN A 509 -10.09 22.04 5.92
N THR A 510 -10.84 22.88 5.22
CA THR A 510 -10.50 24.30 5.04
C THR A 510 -10.41 25.06 6.36
N ARG A 511 -11.02 24.57 7.46
CA ARG A 511 -10.89 25.21 8.79
C ARG A 511 -9.46 25.19 9.34
N ALA A 512 -8.64 24.22 8.96
CA ALA A 512 -7.23 24.20 9.34
C ALA A 512 -6.41 25.34 8.67
N LEU A 513 -6.90 25.90 7.55
CA LEU A 513 -6.27 27.03 6.87
C LEU A 513 -6.97 28.35 7.16
N ALA A 514 -8.30 28.36 7.26
CA ALA A 514 -9.14 29.55 7.35
C ALA A 514 -9.81 29.75 8.73
N GLY A 515 -9.51 28.90 9.72
CA GLY A 515 -9.98 29.04 11.10
C GLY A 515 -9.24 30.14 11.87
N PRO A 516 -9.20 30.07 13.21
CA PRO A 516 -8.42 31.00 14.03
C PRO A 516 -6.97 31.12 13.55
N LEU A 517 -6.43 32.34 13.50
CA LEU A 517 -5.08 32.59 12.97
C LEU A 517 -4.00 31.88 13.81
N ASP A 518 -4.17 31.83 15.12
CA ASP A 518 -3.29 31.13 16.05
C ASP A 518 -3.20 29.63 15.76
N LEU A 519 -4.32 28.98 15.41
CA LEU A 519 -4.34 27.59 14.98
C LEU A 519 -3.53 27.39 13.70
N PHE A 520 -3.73 28.26 12.69
CA PHE A 520 -2.96 28.19 11.44
C PHE A 520 -1.45 28.34 11.68
N GLU A 521 -1.04 29.33 12.50
CA GLU A 521 0.36 29.52 12.87
C GLU A 521 0.95 28.32 13.62
N GLN A 522 0.17 27.71 14.52
CA GLN A 522 0.59 26.49 15.23
C GLN A 522 0.82 25.31 14.28
N ILE A 523 -0.05 25.13 13.28
CA ILE A 523 0.08 24.09 12.26
C ILE A 523 1.33 24.34 11.41
N LEU A 524 1.55 25.58 10.95
CA LEU A 524 2.74 25.94 10.17
C LEU A 524 4.03 25.68 10.96
N LYS A 525 4.07 26.08 12.24
CA LYS A 525 5.22 25.84 13.12
C LYS A 525 5.47 24.35 13.32
N ALA A 526 4.42 23.55 13.49
CA ALA A 526 4.54 22.10 13.61
C ALA A 526 5.02 21.46 12.30
N ARG A 527 4.53 21.92 11.15
CA ARG A 527 4.95 21.47 9.81
C ARG A 527 6.43 21.73 9.61
N ASP A 528 6.89 22.94 9.88
CA ASP A 528 8.28 23.34 9.67
C ASP A 528 9.23 22.58 10.61
N ALA A 529 8.77 22.21 11.81
CA ALA A 529 9.51 21.37 12.76
C ALA A 529 9.47 19.87 12.41
N ALA A 530 8.52 19.41 11.59
CA ALA A 530 8.28 17.99 11.34
C ALA A 530 9.30 17.33 10.39
N GLY A 531 10.22 18.09 9.78
CA GLY A 531 11.31 17.55 8.96
C GLY A 531 10.82 16.94 7.65
N PRO A 532 11.00 15.62 7.40
CA PRO A 532 10.63 14.99 6.13
C PRO A 532 9.12 14.77 5.95
N ILE A 533 8.28 15.14 6.92
CA ILE A 533 6.85 14.86 6.89
C ILE A 533 6.12 15.78 5.90
N CYS A 534 5.21 15.20 5.12
CA CYS A 534 4.38 15.94 4.17
C CYS A 534 3.13 16.48 4.85
N TYR A 535 2.87 17.78 4.69
CA TYR A 535 1.59 18.42 4.97
C TYR A 535 1.04 19.01 3.66
N LEU A 536 0.00 18.39 3.11
CA LEU A 536 -0.58 18.72 1.80
C LEU A 536 -2.01 19.26 2.01
N SER A 537 -2.39 20.30 1.28
CA SER A 537 -3.64 21.05 1.50
C SER A 537 -4.34 21.51 0.22
N GLU A 538 -3.98 20.94 -0.93
CA GLU A 538 -4.46 21.32 -2.26
C GLU A 538 -6.00 21.26 -2.35
N ALA A 539 -6.58 20.21 -1.76
CA ALA A 539 -8.00 19.95 -1.79
C ALA A 539 -8.86 21.03 -1.10
N CYS A 540 -8.31 21.80 -0.16
CA CYS A 540 -9.02 22.88 0.53
C CYS A 540 -9.44 24.03 -0.39
N VAL A 541 -8.64 24.31 -1.43
CA VAL A 541 -8.81 25.48 -2.30
C VAL A 541 -9.06 25.07 -3.75
N GLY A 542 -8.18 24.22 -4.31
CA GLY A 542 -8.24 23.81 -5.71
C GLY A 542 -9.14 22.60 -5.95
N GLY A 543 -9.55 21.89 -4.89
CA GLY A 543 -10.14 20.56 -5.01
C GLY A 543 -9.16 19.63 -5.73
N GLY A 544 -9.42 19.32 -7.00
CA GLY A 544 -8.51 18.54 -7.85
C GLY A 544 -7.48 19.35 -8.65
N LEU A 545 -7.57 20.69 -8.66
CA LEU A 545 -6.68 21.57 -9.42
C LEU A 545 -5.40 21.91 -8.63
N PRO A 546 -4.24 22.01 -9.30
CA PRO A 546 -2.98 22.35 -8.63
C PRO A 546 -2.86 23.88 -8.42
N VAL A 547 -3.62 24.44 -7.48
CA VAL A 547 -3.61 25.86 -7.13
C VAL A 547 -2.48 26.16 -6.13
N ILE A 548 -2.49 25.52 -4.97
CA ILE A 548 -1.51 25.71 -3.89
C ILE A 548 -0.14 25.20 -4.32
N ASP A 549 -0.04 24.05 -4.99
CA ASP A 549 1.24 23.59 -5.51
C ASP A 549 1.83 24.54 -6.55
N THR A 550 1.00 25.10 -7.43
CA THR A 550 1.48 26.08 -8.41
C THR A 550 2.03 27.31 -7.71
N LEU A 551 1.29 27.83 -6.72
CA LEU A 551 1.74 28.93 -5.87
C LEU A 551 3.09 28.62 -5.19
N ARG A 552 3.18 27.50 -4.47
CA ARG A 552 4.39 27.10 -3.75
C ARG A 552 5.58 26.91 -4.69
N ASN A 553 5.37 26.34 -5.88
CA ASN A 553 6.42 26.17 -6.88
C ASN A 553 6.90 27.50 -7.49
N LEU A 554 6.01 28.47 -7.68
CA LEU A 554 6.39 29.82 -8.11
C LEU A 554 7.31 30.49 -7.07
N VAL A 555 6.90 30.46 -5.80
CA VAL A 555 7.67 31.03 -4.69
C VAL A 555 9.00 30.30 -4.50
N LEU A 556 8.99 28.96 -4.51
CA LEU A 556 10.20 28.14 -4.41
C LEU A 556 11.18 28.41 -5.57
N GLY A 557 10.65 28.67 -6.77
CA GLY A 557 11.42 29.08 -7.94
C GLY A 557 11.99 30.51 -7.88
N GLY A 558 11.81 31.22 -6.76
CA GLY A 558 12.27 32.59 -6.53
C GLY A 558 11.45 33.64 -7.26
N ASP A 559 10.19 33.34 -7.62
CA ASP A 559 9.24 34.33 -8.12
C ASP A 559 8.50 35.00 -6.95
N THR A 560 7.91 36.16 -7.19
CA THR A 560 7.12 36.90 -6.19
C THR A 560 5.73 37.16 -6.73
N VAL A 561 4.70 36.67 -6.04
CA VAL A 561 3.30 36.91 -6.39
C VAL A 561 2.92 38.32 -5.99
N ARG A 562 2.35 39.08 -6.92
CA ARG A 562 1.89 40.46 -6.72
C ARG A 562 0.42 40.50 -6.35
N HIS A 563 -0.40 39.84 -7.14
CA HIS A 563 -1.81 39.69 -6.87
C HIS A 563 -2.36 38.41 -7.50
N VAL A 564 -3.50 37.97 -7.00
CA VAL A 564 -4.23 36.81 -7.49
C VAL A 564 -5.65 37.24 -7.81
N GLU A 565 -6.16 36.79 -8.94
CA GLU A 565 -7.57 36.92 -9.32
C GLU A 565 -8.17 35.53 -9.50
N CYS A 566 -9.37 35.29 -8.99
CA CYS A 566 -9.97 33.96 -9.11
C CYS A 566 -11.49 33.91 -9.11
N VAL A 567 -12.03 32.86 -9.72
CA VAL A 567 -13.35 32.30 -9.45
C VAL A 567 -13.12 30.98 -8.70
N ILE A 568 -13.36 30.98 -7.39
CA ILE A 568 -12.91 29.90 -6.48
C ILE A 568 -14.04 29.06 -5.87
N SER A 569 -15.30 29.47 -6.09
CA SER A 569 -16.49 28.67 -5.74
C SER A 569 -17.08 28.05 -7.00
N ALA A 570 -17.07 26.71 -7.05
CA ALA A 570 -17.56 25.95 -8.19
C ALA A 570 -19.08 26.11 -8.35
N SER A 571 -19.82 26.16 -7.24
CA SER A 571 -21.26 26.34 -7.21
C SER A 571 -21.66 27.72 -7.71
N MET A 572 -20.95 28.76 -7.28
CA MET A 572 -21.17 30.13 -7.77
C MET A 572 -20.77 30.27 -9.24
N SER A 573 -19.66 29.67 -9.65
CA SER A 573 -19.24 29.62 -11.06
C SER A 573 -20.33 28.97 -11.93
N PHE A 574 -20.85 27.82 -11.50
CA PHE A 574 -21.93 27.12 -12.19
C PHE A 574 -23.18 27.99 -12.29
N ILE A 575 -23.65 28.56 -11.17
CA ILE A 575 -24.85 29.40 -11.14
C ILE A 575 -24.71 30.60 -12.10
N PHE A 576 -23.61 31.35 -12.00
CA PHE A 576 -23.39 32.54 -12.83
C PHE A 576 -23.08 32.23 -14.30
N SER A 577 -22.54 31.04 -14.60
CA SER A 577 -22.42 30.55 -15.98
C SER A 577 -23.78 30.32 -16.64
N LEU A 578 -24.83 30.02 -15.86
CA LEU A 578 -26.19 29.82 -16.37
C LEU A 578 -26.98 31.13 -16.44
N VAL A 579 -26.89 31.97 -15.41
CA VAL A 579 -27.73 33.18 -15.32
C VAL A 579 -27.18 34.37 -16.10
N SER A 580 -25.87 34.42 -16.35
CA SER A 580 -25.23 35.52 -17.09
C SER A 580 -24.29 34.99 -18.17
N THR A 581 -24.78 34.94 -19.42
CA THR A 581 -24.03 34.41 -20.57
C THR A 581 -23.67 35.51 -21.56
N ALA A 582 -22.54 35.33 -22.26
CA ALA A 582 -22.09 36.27 -23.28
C ALA A 582 -23.10 36.38 -24.44
N ALA A 583 -23.75 35.27 -24.81
CA ALA A 583 -24.79 35.25 -25.83
C ALA A 583 -25.98 36.16 -25.47
N LEU A 584 -26.42 36.13 -24.21
CA LEU A 584 -27.47 37.01 -23.68
C LEU A 584 -27.03 38.49 -23.63
N ALA A 585 -25.76 38.76 -23.28
CA ALA A 585 -25.21 40.10 -23.27
C ALA A 585 -25.13 40.72 -24.68
N THR A 586 -24.77 39.94 -25.70
CA THR A 586 -24.69 40.41 -27.10
C THR A 586 -26.07 40.60 -27.75
N ALA A 587 -27.06 39.78 -27.39
CA ALA A 587 -28.40 39.84 -27.96
C ALA A 587 -29.15 41.16 -27.64
N LYS A 588 -28.82 41.82 -26.52
CA LYS A 588 -29.46 43.09 -26.10
C LYS A 588 -28.83 44.34 -26.72
N ASN A 589 -27.58 44.29 -27.15
CA ASN A 589 -26.86 45.44 -27.69
C ASN A 589 -26.90 45.57 -29.22
N GLY A 590 -27.75 44.78 -29.91
CA GLY A 590 -27.98 44.90 -31.35
C GLY A 590 -26.78 44.60 -32.24
N HIS A 591 -25.69 44.04 -31.69
CA HIS A 591 -24.49 43.66 -32.45
C HIS A 591 -24.49 42.15 -32.65
N ALA A 592 -24.58 41.71 -33.91
CA ALA A 592 -24.43 40.31 -34.28
C ALA A 592 -23.06 39.77 -33.80
N PRO A 593 -22.99 38.52 -33.28
CA PRO A 593 -21.73 37.96 -32.81
C PRO A 593 -20.71 37.91 -33.95
N THR A 594 -19.55 38.53 -33.76
CA THR A 594 -18.45 38.48 -34.75
C THR A 594 -17.89 37.07 -34.82
N LYS A 595 -18.00 36.45 -36.01
CA LYS A 595 -17.39 35.18 -36.40
C LYS A 595 -15.87 35.26 -36.28
N ASN A 596 -15.29 35.00 -35.12
CA ASN A 596 -13.86 34.69 -34.97
C ASN A 596 -13.64 33.78 -33.76
N GLY A 597 -14.11 32.55 -33.88
CA GLY A 597 -13.72 31.43 -33.03
C GLY A 597 -13.65 30.19 -33.92
N HIS A 598 -12.46 29.79 -34.34
CA HIS A 598 -12.25 28.54 -35.07
C HIS A 598 -12.58 27.36 -34.15
N ALA A 599 -13.83 26.88 -34.18
CA ALA A 599 -14.19 25.58 -33.65
C ALA A 599 -13.61 24.51 -34.60
N PHE A 600 -12.58 23.79 -34.16
CA PHE A 600 -12.13 22.58 -34.83
C PHE A 600 -13.24 21.51 -34.71
N SER A 601 -13.93 21.24 -35.81
CA SER A 601 -14.85 20.10 -35.93
C SER A 601 -14.07 18.79 -35.82
N LYS A 602 -14.27 18.06 -34.73
CA LYS A 602 -13.97 16.63 -34.64
C LYS A 602 -15.20 15.88 -35.10
N ASN A 603 -15.30 15.63 -36.40
CA ASN A 603 -15.72 14.37 -37.05
C ASN A 603 -16.17 14.68 -38.48
N GLY A 604 -15.46 14.07 -39.44
CA GLY A 604 -15.88 14.08 -40.83
C GLY A 604 -17.21 13.35 -41.01
N HIS A 605 -18.02 13.90 -41.92
CA HIS A 605 -19.31 13.38 -42.41
C HIS A 605 -20.54 13.75 -41.58
N GLY A 606 -20.95 15.02 -41.68
CA GLY A 606 -22.31 15.50 -41.42
C GLY A 606 -22.53 16.80 -42.19
N ARG A 607 -23.69 16.97 -42.85
CA ARG A 607 -24.05 18.24 -43.52
C ARG A 607 -23.97 19.40 -42.50
N PRO A 608 -23.55 20.60 -42.90
CA PRO A 608 -23.62 21.76 -42.01
C PRO A 608 -25.08 22.02 -41.69
N LEU A 609 -25.43 21.98 -40.40
CA LEU A 609 -26.68 22.57 -39.92
C LEU A 609 -26.51 24.09 -40.05
N ASN A 610 -27.48 24.76 -40.67
CA ASN A 610 -27.53 26.22 -40.64
C ASN A 610 -27.85 26.62 -39.19
N ASP A 611 -26.94 27.36 -38.54
CA ASP A 611 -27.09 27.89 -37.18
C ASP A 611 -28.16 29.01 -37.07
N ASP A 612 -28.91 29.30 -38.14
CA ASP A 612 -29.89 30.38 -38.21
C ASP A 612 -31.24 30.06 -37.51
N ASP A 613 -31.47 28.82 -37.09
CA ASP A 613 -32.73 28.35 -36.46
C ASP A 613 -32.60 28.04 -34.95
N ALA A 614 -31.48 28.38 -34.31
CA ALA A 614 -31.35 28.23 -32.85
C ALA A 614 -32.08 29.38 -32.14
N ASP A 615 -33.20 29.08 -31.47
CA ASP A 615 -33.86 30.02 -30.55
C ASP A 615 -32.81 30.67 -29.63
N PRO A 616 -32.85 32.00 -29.41
CA PRO A 616 -31.92 32.65 -28.51
C PRO A 616 -31.98 31.97 -27.13
N PRO A 617 -30.84 31.71 -26.47
CA PRO A 617 -30.83 31.00 -25.19
C PRO A 617 -31.75 31.73 -24.22
N LYS A 618 -32.74 31.01 -23.66
CA LYS A 618 -33.67 31.59 -22.70
C LYS A 618 -32.91 31.99 -21.43
N PRO A 619 -33.17 33.18 -20.86
CA PRO A 619 -32.53 33.60 -19.62
C PRO A 619 -32.95 32.66 -18.47
N VAL A 620 -31.96 32.03 -17.83
CA VAL A 620 -32.17 31.18 -16.65
C VAL A 620 -32.26 32.09 -15.43
N ARG A 621 -33.29 31.89 -14.60
CA ARG A 621 -33.43 32.59 -13.31
C ARG A 621 -32.42 32.02 -12.30
N PHE A 622 -31.93 32.86 -11.40
CA PHE A 622 -31.03 32.46 -10.31
C PHE A 622 -31.63 31.36 -9.44
N ARG A 623 -32.92 31.45 -9.11
CA ARG A 623 -33.62 30.40 -8.36
C ARG A 623 -33.53 29.03 -9.02
N ASP A 624 -33.66 28.98 -10.34
CA ASP A 624 -33.66 27.73 -11.11
C ASP A 624 -32.23 27.18 -11.21
N ALA A 625 -31.24 28.07 -11.36
CA ALA A 625 -29.82 27.70 -11.32
C ALA A 625 -29.40 27.12 -9.95
N VAL A 626 -29.87 27.68 -8.84
CA VAL A 626 -29.63 27.15 -7.48
C VAL A 626 -30.28 25.79 -7.30
N LYS A 627 -31.55 25.61 -7.71
CA LYS A 627 -32.24 24.32 -7.68
C LYS A 627 -31.48 23.26 -8.50
N ARG A 628 -30.96 23.63 -9.69
CA ARG A 628 -30.11 22.76 -10.51
C ARG A 628 -28.80 22.40 -9.81
N ALA A 629 -28.11 23.36 -9.20
CA ALA A 629 -26.87 23.12 -8.48
C ALA A 629 -27.06 22.14 -7.29
N TRP A 630 -28.16 22.28 -6.54
CA TRP A 630 -28.54 21.37 -5.46
C TRP A 630 -28.75 19.93 -5.94
N VAL A 631 -29.52 19.77 -7.02
CA VAL A 631 -29.79 18.48 -7.67
C VAL A 631 -28.49 17.79 -8.10
N MET A 632 -27.55 18.57 -8.67
CA MET A 632 -26.27 18.05 -9.12
C MET A 632 -25.27 17.78 -7.99
N GLY A 633 -25.64 18.06 -6.73
CA GLY A 633 -24.76 17.89 -5.58
C GLY A 633 -23.57 18.86 -5.59
N LEU A 634 -23.72 20.03 -6.21
CA LEU A 634 -22.71 21.09 -6.23
C LEU A 634 -22.80 22.02 -5.01
N LEU A 635 -23.87 21.93 -4.22
CA LEU A 635 -24.06 22.70 -3.00
C LEU A 635 -23.84 21.80 -1.79
N GLU A 636 -23.28 22.39 -0.74
CA GLU A 636 -23.11 21.77 0.58
C GLU A 636 -24.46 21.43 1.23
N ASN A 637 -24.45 20.58 2.27
CA ASN A 637 -25.65 20.24 3.03
C ASN A 637 -26.37 21.46 3.63
N GLU A 638 -25.63 22.55 3.84
CA GLU A 638 -26.16 23.89 4.10
C GLU A 638 -25.92 24.80 2.87
N PRO A 639 -26.80 24.78 1.85
CA PRO A 639 -26.62 25.53 0.60
C PRO A 639 -26.42 27.03 0.76
N PHE A 640 -26.84 27.57 1.90
CA PHE A 640 -26.66 28.96 2.28
C PHE A 640 -25.18 29.37 2.32
N LEU A 641 -24.27 28.48 2.71
CA LEU A 641 -22.84 28.77 2.80
C LEU A 641 -22.23 29.04 1.41
N ASP A 642 -22.71 28.36 0.38
CA ASP A 642 -22.27 28.55 -0.99
C ASP A 642 -22.86 29.83 -1.60
N ILE A 643 -24.18 29.99 -1.53
CA ILE A 643 -24.89 31.09 -2.21
C ILE A 643 -24.68 32.46 -1.55
N SER A 644 -24.26 32.48 -0.28
CA SER A 644 -23.87 33.73 0.42
C SER A 644 -22.48 34.21 0.01
N GLY A 645 -21.69 33.37 -0.63
CA GLY A 645 -20.28 33.63 -0.94
C GLY A 645 -19.31 33.36 0.21
N GLN A 646 -19.80 32.85 1.35
CA GLN A 646 -18.98 32.51 2.52
C GLN A 646 -17.93 31.44 2.20
N ASP A 647 -18.29 30.42 1.42
CA ASP A 647 -17.34 29.40 0.93
C ASP A 647 -16.18 30.03 0.14
N ALA A 648 -16.51 30.95 -0.78
CA ALA A 648 -15.50 31.65 -1.58
C ALA A 648 -14.59 32.53 -0.71
N ALA A 649 -15.16 33.25 0.26
CA ALA A 649 -14.41 34.06 1.22
C ALA A 649 -13.47 33.20 2.09
N THR A 650 -13.94 32.03 2.54
CA THR A 650 -13.15 31.08 3.33
C THR A 650 -11.97 30.53 2.53
N LYS A 651 -12.19 30.17 1.26
CA LYS A 651 -11.13 29.71 0.34
C LYS A 651 -10.13 30.81 0.00
N LEU A 652 -10.58 32.04 -0.15
CA LEU A 652 -9.70 33.20 -0.35
C LEU A 652 -8.86 33.50 0.89
N LEU A 653 -9.43 33.41 2.09
CA LEU A 653 -8.70 33.53 3.35
C LEU A 653 -7.59 32.46 3.42
N ALA A 654 -7.92 31.21 3.14
CA ALA A 654 -6.94 30.11 3.07
C ALA A 654 -5.82 30.39 2.06
N LEU A 655 -6.17 30.84 0.85
CA LEU A 655 -5.20 31.16 -0.19
C LEU A 655 -4.32 32.37 0.17
N GLY A 656 -4.89 33.42 0.77
CA GLY A 656 -4.17 34.59 1.26
C GLY A 656 -3.17 34.24 2.36
N ARG A 657 -3.54 33.33 3.26
CA ARG A 657 -2.63 32.80 4.28
C ARG A 657 -1.50 31.95 3.69
N GLU A 658 -1.78 31.13 2.68
CA GLU A 658 -0.73 30.41 1.91
C GLU A 658 0.20 31.36 1.14
N LEU A 659 -0.27 32.56 0.77
CA LEU A 659 0.55 33.65 0.21
C LEU A 659 1.43 34.36 1.27
N GLY A 660 1.29 34.00 2.55
CA GLY A 660 2.04 34.59 3.66
C GLY A 660 1.39 35.81 4.30
N LEU A 661 0.11 36.07 4.03
CA LEU A 661 -0.63 37.17 4.65
C LEU A 661 -1.24 36.74 5.99
N ALA A 662 -1.01 37.51 7.06
CA ALA A 662 -1.63 37.31 8.37
C ALA A 662 -3.08 37.84 8.36
N LEU A 663 -3.97 37.08 7.74
CA LEU A 663 -5.37 37.46 7.55
C LEU A 663 -6.28 36.83 8.60
N GLU A 664 -7.29 37.58 9.01
CA GLU A 664 -8.42 37.12 9.81
C GLU A 664 -9.70 37.25 8.98
N PRO A 665 -10.77 36.52 9.35
CA PRO A 665 -12.10 36.69 8.78
C PRO A 665 -12.52 38.13 8.45
N GLN A 666 -12.40 39.04 9.42
CA GLN A 666 -12.80 40.44 9.26
C GLN A 666 -11.96 41.23 8.23
N HIS A 667 -10.80 40.73 7.81
CA HIS A 667 -9.96 41.37 6.79
C HIS A 667 -10.47 41.11 5.36
N ILE A 668 -11.38 40.16 5.19
CA ILE A 668 -11.93 39.81 3.87
C ILE A 668 -13.17 40.67 3.59
N ARG A 669 -13.09 41.53 2.57
CA ARG A 669 -14.25 42.27 2.09
C ARG A 669 -15.12 41.37 1.22
N SER A 670 -16.15 40.77 1.79
CA SER A 670 -17.11 39.95 1.06
C SER A 670 -18.36 40.76 0.72
N GLU A 671 -18.64 40.94 -0.56
CA GLU A 671 -19.93 41.42 -1.03
C GLU A 671 -20.83 40.21 -1.31
N PRO A 672 -21.80 39.90 -0.44
CA PRO A 672 -22.69 38.79 -0.71
C PRO A 672 -23.45 39.04 -2.02
N PRO A 673 -23.81 37.98 -2.76
CA PRO A 673 -24.59 38.11 -3.99
C PRO A 673 -25.98 38.75 -3.79
N ASN A 674 -26.42 38.93 -2.54
CA ASN A 674 -27.77 39.31 -2.12
C ASN A 674 -27.79 40.43 -1.04
N VAL A 675 -29.00 40.93 -0.71
CA VAL A 675 -29.26 42.11 0.14
C VAL A 675 -29.38 41.74 1.65
N GLU A 676 -29.07 42.69 2.54
CA GLU A 676 -29.12 42.65 4.03
C GLU A 676 -30.34 41.92 4.66
N SER A 677 -31.48 41.85 3.98
CA SER A 677 -32.69 41.14 4.43
C SER A 677 -32.51 39.63 4.62
N PHE A 678 -31.47 39.05 4.03
CA PHE A 678 -31.09 37.63 4.10
C PHE A 678 -30.47 37.24 5.45
N ARG A 679 -29.67 38.12 6.07
CA ARG A 679 -29.06 37.90 7.40
C ARG A 679 -30.11 37.63 8.46
N GLN A 680 -31.20 38.42 8.43
CA GLN A 680 -32.32 38.28 9.36
C GLN A 680 -33.08 36.97 9.16
N GLN A 681 -33.23 36.49 7.91
CA GLN A 681 -33.93 35.24 7.61
C GLN A 681 -33.08 34.00 7.96
N TYR A 682 -31.78 34.01 7.69
CA TYR A 682 -30.85 32.95 8.09
C TYR A 682 -30.75 32.80 9.62
N LEU A 683 -30.60 33.93 10.33
CA LEU A 683 -30.57 33.93 11.80
C LEU A 683 -31.92 33.50 12.39
N SER A 684 -33.05 33.84 11.76
CA SER A 684 -34.39 33.39 12.15
C SER A 684 -34.57 31.88 11.94
N TRP A 685 -34.12 31.35 10.79
CA TRP A 685 -34.16 29.91 10.48
C TRP A 685 -33.27 29.07 11.41
N ARG A 686 -32.02 29.51 11.67
CA ARG A 686 -31.13 28.84 12.65
C ARG A 686 -31.70 28.88 14.07
N ARG A 687 -32.32 29.99 14.48
CA ARG A 687 -33.03 30.09 15.77
C ARG A 687 -34.23 29.14 15.84
N GLY A 688 -34.96 28.97 14.74
CA GLY A 688 -36.06 28.01 14.61
C GLY A 688 -35.61 26.55 14.77
N LEU A 689 -34.49 26.15 14.15
CA LEU A 689 -33.93 24.80 14.28
C LEU A 689 -33.46 24.45 15.69
N ARG A 690 -32.88 25.41 16.43
CA ARG A 690 -32.52 25.22 17.85
C ARG A 690 -33.75 25.05 18.75
N SER A 691 -34.88 25.70 18.42
CA SER A 691 -36.12 25.57 19.19
C SER A 691 -36.80 24.19 19.06
N LEU A 692 -36.39 23.38 18.07
CA LEU A 692 -36.87 22.03 17.81
C LEU A 692 -35.98 20.92 18.41
N GLY A 693 -34.88 21.27 19.10
CA GLY A 693 -34.06 20.31 19.85
C GLY A 693 -33.17 19.36 19.03
N ASP A 694 -33.09 19.51 17.71
CA ASP A 694 -32.51 18.50 16.79
C ASP A 694 -31.17 18.91 16.13
N CYS A 695 -30.31 19.71 16.79
CA CYS A 695 -28.96 19.99 16.28
C CYS A 695 -27.91 20.16 17.38
N ASP A 696 -27.22 19.07 17.73
CA ASP A 696 -25.99 19.10 18.52
C ASP A 696 -24.72 19.44 17.69
N VAL A 697 -24.87 19.68 16.38
CA VAL A 697 -23.77 20.01 15.45
C VAL A 697 -23.55 21.52 15.32
N CYS A 698 -24.36 22.33 16.01
CA CYS A 698 -24.42 23.77 15.85
C CYS A 698 -23.39 24.52 16.73
N GLY A 699 -22.09 24.27 16.50
CA GLY A 699 -20.97 24.98 17.15
C GLY A 699 -20.80 26.44 16.68
N ASP A 700 -20.52 27.31 17.65
CA ASP A 700 -20.21 28.75 17.64
C ASP A 700 -21.23 29.74 17.04
N GLU A 701 -21.76 30.60 17.91
CA GLU A 701 -22.55 31.80 17.57
C GLU A 701 -21.68 32.89 16.91
N ASP A 702 -20.38 32.92 17.21
CA ASP A 702 -19.48 34.02 16.82
C ASP A 702 -19.10 34.01 15.33
N ALA A 703 -18.96 32.84 14.71
CA ALA A 703 -18.38 32.74 13.37
C ALA A 703 -19.23 33.36 12.24
N ALA A 704 -20.53 33.56 12.44
CA ALA A 704 -21.41 34.21 11.46
C ALA A 704 -21.47 35.75 11.63
N GLU A 705 -21.10 36.27 12.80
CA GLU A 705 -21.14 37.71 13.09
C GLU A 705 -19.86 38.44 12.68
N HIS A 706 -18.72 37.75 12.64
CA HIS A 706 -17.39 38.35 12.40
C HIS A 706 -17.08 38.72 10.93
N TRP A 707 -17.97 38.43 9.98
CA TRP A 707 -17.75 38.65 8.54
C TRP A 707 -18.50 39.86 7.96
N LEU A 708 -19.09 40.71 8.80
CA LEU A 708 -19.88 41.88 8.37
C LEU A 708 -19.43 43.17 9.05
N PRO A 709 -19.58 44.35 8.41
CA PRO A 709 -19.29 45.64 9.03
C PRO A 709 -20.17 45.91 10.27
N PRO A 710 -19.64 46.57 11.32
CA PRO A 710 -20.29 46.69 12.63
C PRO A 710 -21.32 47.84 12.73
N GLU A 711 -22.27 47.94 11.80
CA GLU A 711 -23.34 48.94 11.89
C GLU A 711 -24.69 48.34 11.47
N THR A 712 -25.51 47.95 12.46
CA THR A 712 -27.00 47.96 12.51
C THR A 712 -27.53 46.81 13.37
N HIS A 713 -27.69 47.07 14.67
CA HIS A 713 -28.30 46.12 15.61
C HIS A 713 -29.33 46.86 16.47
N GLU A 714 -30.58 47.01 16.00
CA GLU A 714 -31.74 47.24 16.86
C GLU A 714 -33.06 47.07 16.11
N ARG A 715 -33.77 45.96 16.42
CA ARG A 715 -35.24 45.76 16.48
C ARG A 715 -35.74 44.43 15.90
N ALA A 716 -36.44 43.71 16.78
CA ALA A 716 -37.68 42.95 16.55
C ALA A 716 -37.60 41.44 16.86
N VAL A 717 -37.95 41.14 18.11
CA VAL A 717 -38.53 39.87 18.57
C VAL A 717 -40.05 39.95 18.39
N ALA A 718 -40.66 38.95 17.75
CA ALA A 718 -41.89 38.25 18.17
C ALA A 718 -42.69 37.63 16.98
N ILE A 719 -43.31 36.47 17.29
CA ILE A 719 -44.55 35.85 16.74
C ILE A 719 -44.38 34.53 15.94
N ALA A 720 -44.83 33.45 16.62
CA ALA A 720 -45.59 32.24 16.20
C ALA A 720 -45.06 31.34 15.06
N GLY A 721 -45.07 30.00 15.14
CA GLY A 721 -45.90 29.05 15.91
C GLY A 721 -46.70 28.18 14.92
N GLY A 722 -46.35 26.90 14.77
CA GLY A 722 -47.10 25.92 13.97
C GLY A 722 -46.34 24.59 13.74
N GLU A 723 -46.96 23.48 14.13
CA GLU A 723 -46.46 22.09 14.06
C GLU A 723 -46.37 21.54 12.61
N ILE A 724 -45.42 20.61 12.35
CA ILE A 724 -45.33 19.85 11.09
C ILE A 724 -45.18 18.35 11.38
N ALA A 725 -45.95 17.55 10.63
CA ALA A 725 -46.07 16.10 10.68
C ALA A 725 -44.88 15.35 10.05
N SER A 726 -44.64 14.14 10.53
CA SER A 726 -43.56 13.21 10.14
C SER A 726 -43.77 12.59 8.74
N ALA A 727 -42.67 12.43 7.98
CA ALA A 727 -42.64 11.75 6.68
C ALA A 727 -41.81 10.45 6.74
N PRO A 728 -42.14 9.40 5.94
CA PRO A 728 -41.55 8.07 6.07
C PRO A 728 -40.31 7.85 5.17
N SER A 729 -39.44 6.94 5.60
CA SER A 729 -38.20 6.49 4.95
C SER A 729 -38.44 5.66 3.67
N PRO A 730 -37.70 5.88 2.56
CA PRO A 730 -37.82 5.05 1.37
C PRO A 730 -36.90 3.83 1.37
N SER A 731 -37.47 2.73 0.89
CA SER A 731 -36.93 1.38 0.75
C SER A 731 -35.96 1.21 -0.42
N SER A 732 -35.13 0.17 -0.30
CA SER A 732 -34.07 -0.28 -1.20
C SER A 732 -34.55 -0.74 -2.58
N GLU A 733 -33.87 -0.29 -3.64
CA GLU A 733 -33.96 -0.92 -4.97
C GLU A 733 -32.59 -1.17 -5.62
N ARG A 734 -32.54 -2.27 -6.37
CA ARG A 734 -31.36 -3.02 -6.85
C ARG A 734 -30.69 -2.37 -8.06
N VAL A 735 -29.35 -2.37 -8.06
CA VAL A 735 -28.49 -1.87 -9.14
C VAL A 735 -28.27 -2.95 -10.22
N SER A 736 -28.52 -2.60 -11.49
CA SER A 736 -28.16 -3.40 -12.67
C SER A 736 -26.88 -2.86 -13.34
N LYS A 737 -26.04 -3.76 -13.89
CA LYS A 737 -24.70 -3.49 -14.44
C LYS A 737 -24.73 -2.85 -15.86
N PRO A 738 -23.84 -1.90 -16.21
CA PRO A 738 -23.69 -1.42 -17.59
C PRO A 738 -22.51 -2.07 -18.36
N PRO A 739 -22.47 -1.97 -19.70
CA PRO A 739 -21.61 -2.78 -20.56
C PRO A 739 -20.23 -2.17 -20.90
N ARG A 740 -19.39 -3.01 -21.51
CA ARG A 740 -17.93 -2.88 -21.73
C ARG A 740 -17.52 -1.93 -22.87
N GLY A 741 -16.48 -1.13 -22.61
CA GLY A 741 -15.68 -0.39 -23.61
C GLY A 741 -14.54 0.37 -22.92
N GLN A 742 -13.30 -0.07 -23.14
CA GLN A 742 -12.12 0.29 -22.33
C GLN A 742 -11.37 1.54 -22.85
N HIS A 743 -10.69 2.22 -21.91
CA HIS A 743 -9.54 3.14 -22.06
C HIS A 743 -9.70 4.63 -21.70
N ALA A 744 -10.88 5.12 -21.29
CA ALA A 744 -11.04 6.45 -20.67
C ALA A 744 -11.54 6.43 -19.20
N ARG A 745 -11.77 5.24 -18.64
CA ARG A 745 -12.44 5.04 -17.35
C ARG A 745 -11.46 4.63 -16.24
N LEU A 746 -10.52 5.49 -15.87
CA LEU A 746 -9.70 5.26 -14.67
C LEU A 746 -10.44 5.57 -13.36
N PHE A 747 -11.64 6.17 -13.46
CA PHE A 747 -12.47 6.56 -12.31
C PHE A 747 -13.93 6.08 -12.41
N GLY A 748 -14.30 5.25 -13.40
CA GLY A 748 -15.72 4.96 -13.66
C GLY A 748 -16.58 6.18 -14.04
N TRP A 749 -16.00 7.38 -14.15
CA TRP A 749 -16.70 8.59 -14.55
C TRP A 749 -16.89 8.50 -16.06
N SER A 750 -18.08 8.10 -16.50
CA SER A 750 -18.48 8.31 -17.88
C SER A 750 -18.23 9.77 -18.22
N ALA A 751 -17.72 9.98 -19.43
CA ALA A 751 -17.42 11.26 -20.04
C ALA A 751 -18.31 12.38 -19.52
N VAL A 752 -17.72 13.56 -19.30
CA VAL A 752 -18.38 14.88 -19.37
C VAL A 752 -19.71 14.70 -20.07
N GLU A 753 -20.79 14.48 -19.30
CA GLU A 753 -22.11 14.54 -19.89
C GLU A 753 -22.14 15.95 -20.43
N SER A 754 -22.27 16.08 -21.74
CA SER A 754 -22.37 17.38 -22.38
C SER A 754 -23.35 18.19 -21.54
N TYR A 755 -22.90 19.32 -21.01
CA TYR A 755 -23.71 20.30 -20.28
C TYR A 755 -24.69 21.01 -21.23
N ASP A 756 -25.29 20.24 -22.14
CA ASP A 756 -26.35 20.66 -23.01
C ASP A 756 -27.65 20.73 -22.19
N ALA A 757 -28.49 21.71 -22.48
CA ALA A 757 -29.68 22.02 -21.70
C ALA A 757 -30.63 20.82 -21.53
N ARG A 758 -30.62 19.86 -22.49
CA ARG A 758 -31.50 18.67 -22.47
C ARG A 758 -31.08 17.58 -21.48
N SER A 759 -29.79 17.34 -21.26
CA SER A 759 -29.31 16.33 -20.29
C SER A 759 -29.52 16.81 -18.84
N LEU A 760 -29.46 18.12 -18.63
CA LEU A 760 -29.69 18.77 -17.34
C LEU A 760 -31.17 18.73 -16.89
N ASP A 761 -32.13 18.87 -17.82
CA ASP A 761 -33.55 18.78 -17.50
C ASP A 761 -33.99 17.32 -17.21
N GLU A 762 -33.42 16.30 -17.87
CA GLU A 762 -33.67 14.89 -17.54
C GLU A 762 -33.07 14.49 -16.18
N GLY A 763 -31.90 15.03 -15.83
CA GLY A 763 -31.29 14.89 -14.51
C GLY A 763 -32.12 15.56 -13.40
N TYR A 764 -32.72 16.72 -13.71
CA TYR A 764 -33.63 17.45 -12.82
C TYR A 764 -34.88 16.63 -12.47
N SER A 765 -35.54 16.01 -13.45
CA SER A 765 -36.70 15.14 -13.21
C SER A 765 -36.36 13.89 -12.37
N ARG A 766 -35.14 13.34 -12.49
CA ARG A 766 -34.70 12.20 -11.66
C ARG A 766 -34.37 12.59 -10.22
N ALA A 767 -33.87 13.80 -9.99
CA ALA A 767 -33.53 14.26 -8.65
C ALA A 767 -34.74 14.79 -7.87
N GLU A 768 -35.73 15.40 -8.55
CA GLU A 768 -37.06 15.62 -7.96
C GLU A 768 -37.68 14.30 -7.50
N ALA A 769 -37.54 13.22 -8.30
CA ALA A 769 -37.98 11.87 -7.92
C ALA A 769 -37.18 11.26 -6.74
N SER A 770 -36.00 11.79 -6.41
CA SER A 770 -35.14 11.31 -5.31
C SER A 770 -35.44 11.93 -3.94
N GLY A 771 -36.37 12.91 -3.87
CA GLY A 771 -36.83 13.50 -2.60
C GLY A 771 -35.86 14.45 -1.90
N ARG A 772 -34.75 14.88 -2.55
CA ARG A 772 -33.85 15.91 -2.02
C ARG A 772 -34.49 17.31 -2.10
N VAL A 773 -35.23 17.70 -1.07
CA VAL A 773 -35.81 19.05 -0.96
C VAL A 773 -34.70 20.07 -0.65
N LEU A 774 -34.61 21.15 -1.43
CA LEU A 774 -33.72 22.28 -1.14
C LEU A 774 -34.18 22.93 0.17
N PRO A 775 -33.35 23.03 1.22
CA PRO A 775 -33.73 23.58 2.53
C PRO A 775 -33.78 25.12 2.52
N ILE A 776 -34.33 25.72 1.46
CA ILE A 776 -34.52 27.16 1.28
C ILE A 776 -35.97 27.41 0.88
N SER A 777 -36.65 28.33 1.57
CA SER A 777 -38.04 28.67 1.23
C SER A 777 -38.13 29.31 -0.16
N GLU A 778 -39.17 28.99 -0.93
CA GLU A 778 -39.36 29.60 -2.26
C GLU A 778 -39.45 31.12 -2.20
N LYS A 779 -40.10 31.67 -1.17
CA LYS A 779 -40.19 33.11 -0.94
C LYS A 779 -38.82 33.77 -0.78
N THR A 780 -37.90 33.13 -0.05
CA THR A 780 -36.53 33.61 0.11
C THR A 780 -35.78 33.55 -1.22
N LEU A 781 -35.96 32.46 -1.98
CA LEU A 781 -35.28 32.27 -3.24
C LEU A 781 -35.76 33.25 -4.32
N ASP A 782 -37.06 33.56 -4.37
CA ASP A 782 -37.64 34.55 -5.28
C ASP A 782 -37.13 35.98 -5.00
N ALA A 783 -37.02 36.36 -3.73
CA ALA A 783 -36.47 37.67 -3.36
C ALA A 783 -35.00 37.85 -3.81
N ILE A 784 -34.20 36.77 -3.76
CA ILE A 784 -32.82 36.77 -4.25
C ILE A 784 -32.81 36.83 -5.78
N ASP A 785 -33.70 36.08 -6.42
CA ASP A 785 -33.82 36.02 -7.86
C ASP A 785 -34.04 37.41 -8.49
N GLU A 786 -34.92 38.22 -7.92
CA GLU A 786 -35.18 39.59 -8.40
C GLU A 786 -33.94 40.49 -8.29
N ALA A 787 -33.24 40.46 -7.16
CA ALA A 787 -32.06 41.28 -6.91
C ALA A 787 -30.89 40.90 -7.84
N VAL A 788 -30.62 39.60 -7.99
CA VAL A 788 -29.57 39.09 -8.89
C VAL A 788 -29.94 39.39 -10.34
N HIS A 789 -31.21 39.20 -10.72
CA HIS A 789 -31.67 39.48 -12.07
C HIS A 789 -31.47 40.94 -12.45
N ALA A 790 -31.79 41.90 -11.57
CA ALA A 790 -31.55 43.32 -11.82
C ALA A 790 -30.07 43.64 -12.09
N ARG A 791 -29.15 42.99 -11.36
CA ARG A 791 -27.70 43.15 -11.58
C ARG A 791 -27.22 42.52 -12.88
N VAL A 792 -27.71 41.32 -13.21
CA VAL A 792 -27.41 40.65 -14.49
C VAL A 792 -27.87 41.52 -15.67
N GLU A 793 -29.06 42.11 -15.57
CA GLU A 793 -29.60 43.02 -16.58
C GLU A 793 -28.75 44.28 -16.76
N ALA A 794 -28.29 44.88 -15.65
CA ALA A 794 -27.39 46.02 -15.69
C ALA A 794 -26.03 45.68 -16.35
N ALA A 795 -25.46 44.51 -16.03
CA ALA A 795 -24.22 44.03 -16.65
C ALA A 795 -24.40 43.79 -18.16
N HIS A 796 -25.49 43.13 -18.56
CA HIS A 796 -25.81 42.87 -19.96
C HIS A 796 -26.06 44.16 -20.76
N ALA A 797 -26.69 45.18 -20.16
CA ALA A 797 -26.86 46.49 -20.79
C ALA A 797 -25.51 47.15 -21.14
N ASN A 798 -24.47 46.86 -20.36
CA ASN A 798 -23.10 47.31 -20.60
C ASN A 798 -22.28 46.35 -21.50
N GLY A 799 -22.91 45.31 -22.07
CA GLY A 799 -22.24 44.29 -22.89
C GLY A 799 -21.30 43.38 -22.12
N LYS A 800 -21.44 43.31 -20.79
CA LYS A 800 -20.60 42.51 -19.88
C LYS A 800 -21.39 41.34 -19.30
N VAL A 801 -20.69 40.42 -18.65
CA VAL A 801 -21.29 39.30 -17.91
C VAL A 801 -20.93 39.37 -16.43
N LEU A 802 -21.81 38.89 -15.57
CA LEU A 802 -21.64 38.96 -14.14
C LEU A 802 -20.95 37.68 -13.62
N ARG A 803 -19.88 37.82 -12.84
CA ARG A 803 -19.14 36.70 -12.22
C ARG A 803 -18.84 37.01 -10.76
N TYR A 804 -18.76 35.97 -9.93
CA TYR A 804 -18.34 36.10 -8.54
C TYR A 804 -16.82 35.95 -8.45
N VAL A 805 -16.12 37.08 -8.30
CA VAL A 805 -14.67 37.20 -8.47
C VAL A 805 -14.02 37.54 -7.14
N GLY A 806 -12.95 36.80 -6.82
CA GLY A 806 -12.05 37.06 -5.72
C GLY A 806 -10.77 37.73 -6.19
N ARG A 807 -10.24 38.66 -5.38
CA ARG A 807 -8.97 39.35 -5.62
C ARG A 807 -8.16 39.38 -4.32
N ILE A 808 -6.86 39.10 -4.44
CA ILE A 808 -5.87 39.22 -3.35
C ILE A 808 -4.76 40.12 -3.85
N ASP A 809 -4.54 41.27 -3.23
CA ASP A 809 -3.35 42.09 -3.43
C ASP A 809 -2.34 41.77 -2.31
N VAL A 810 -1.18 41.23 -2.69
CA VAL A 810 -0.16 40.77 -1.74
C VAL A 810 0.58 41.95 -1.11
N ALA A 811 0.69 43.08 -1.81
CA ALA A 811 1.43 44.24 -1.34
C ALA A 811 0.63 45.06 -0.31
N THR A 812 -0.68 45.23 -0.54
CA THR A 812 -1.55 45.94 0.40
C THR A 812 -2.17 45.03 1.46
N GLY A 813 -2.22 43.71 1.21
CA GLY A 813 -2.96 42.76 2.03
C GLY A 813 -4.48 42.84 1.82
N ASP A 814 -4.94 43.61 0.82
CA ASP A 814 -6.36 43.71 0.50
C ASP A 814 -6.87 42.40 -0.09
N VAL A 815 -7.92 41.85 0.53
CA VAL A 815 -8.64 40.69 0.01
C VAL A 815 -10.11 41.02 -0.12
N GLU A 816 -10.66 40.77 -1.30
CA GLU A 816 -12.08 40.97 -1.57
C GLU A 816 -12.68 39.86 -2.42
N VAL A 817 -13.98 39.63 -2.23
CA VAL A 817 -14.79 38.79 -3.10
C VAL A 817 -16.13 39.45 -3.35
N LYS A 818 -16.51 39.58 -4.62
CA LYS A 818 -17.72 40.29 -5.01
C LYS A 818 -18.25 39.88 -6.36
N LEU A 819 -19.47 40.33 -6.66
CA LEU A 819 -19.99 40.28 -8.03
C LEU A 819 -19.34 41.37 -8.87
N GLU A 820 -18.71 40.97 -9.98
CA GLU A 820 -17.99 41.87 -10.87
C GLU A 820 -18.50 41.75 -12.32
N ASP A 821 -18.60 42.91 -12.98
CA ASP A 821 -18.93 43.02 -14.40
C ASP A 821 -17.69 42.71 -15.25
N VAL A 822 -17.66 41.51 -15.81
CA VAL A 822 -16.53 40.96 -16.55
C VAL A 822 -16.77 41.08 -18.06
N ASP A 823 -15.73 41.49 -18.79
CA ASP A 823 -15.78 41.55 -20.26
C ASP A 823 -15.93 40.15 -20.89
N PRO A 824 -16.73 39.96 -21.95
CA PRO A 824 -16.90 38.66 -22.60
C PRO A 824 -15.59 38.01 -23.08
N SER A 825 -14.57 38.79 -23.41
CA SER A 825 -13.25 38.29 -23.81
C SER A 825 -12.40 37.78 -22.64
N HIS A 826 -12.79 38.08 -21.40
CA HIS A 826 -12.05 37.71 -20.20
C HIS A 826 -12.16 36.21 -19.89
N ALA A 827 -11.11 35.62 -19.31
CA ALA A 827 -11.08 34.19 -18.97
C ALA A 827 -12.23 33.75 -18.06
N PHE A 828 -12.67 34.60 -17.13
CA PHE A 828 -13.80 34.28 -16.22
C PHE A 828 -15.16 34.28 -16.93
N ALA A 829 -15.32 35.04 -18.02
CA ALA A 829 -16.56 35.02 -18.80
C ALA A 829 -16.74 33.70 -19.56
N GLN A 830 -15.63 33.07 -19.94
CA GLN A 830 -15.55 31.84 -20.73
C GLN A 830 -15.78 30.56 -19.92
N LEU A 831 -15.91 30.66 -18.59
CA LEU A 831 -16.15 29.50 -17.73
C LEU A 831 -17.49 28.85 -18.06
N SER A 832 -17.47 27.53 -18.24
CA SER A 832 -18.65 26.74 -18.57
C SER A 832 -18.86 25.64 -17.53
N GLY A 833 -19.97 25.71 -16.78
CA GLY A 833 -20.27 24.74 -15.73
C GLY A 833 -19.53 25.04 -14.40
N PRO A 834 -19.32 24.03 -13.55
CA PRO A 834 -18.71 24.20 -12.22
C PRO A 834 -17.17 24.31 -12.31
N GLU A 835 -16.67 25.28 -13.07
CA GLU A 835 -15.24 25.47 -13.28
C GLU A 835 -14.65 26.45 -12.27
N LEU A 836 -13.44 26.14 -11.80
CA LEU A 836 -12.61 27.06 -11.05
C LEU A 836 -11.57 27.69 -11.99
N CYS A 837 -11.19 28.92 -11.69
CA CYS A 837 -10.15 29.62 -12.43
C CYS A 837 -9.35 30.50 -11.49
N VAL A 838 -8.03 30.30 -11.42
CA VAL A 838 -7.12 31.08 -10.60
C VAL A 838 -6.02 31.64 -11.51
N ARG A 839 -5.78 32.94 -11.42
CA ARG A 839 -4.81 33.67 -12.22
C ARG A 839 -3.77 34.28 -11.30
N PHE A 840 -2.53 33.83 -11.43
CA PHE A 840 -1.40 34.35 -10.68
C PHE A 840 -0.68 35.44 -11.48
N PHE A 841 -0.59 36.64 -10.91
CA PHE A 841 0.22 37.72 -11.43
C PHE A 841 1.47 37.84 -10.57
N THR A 842 2.62 37.58 -11.19
CA THR A 842 3.91 37.57 -10.48
C THR A 842 4.88 38.55 -11.11
N GLU A 843 6.09 38.65 -10.57
CA GLU A 843 7.18 39.40 -11.18
C GLU A 843 7.55 38.89 -12.59
N ARG A 844 7.43 37.57 -12.82
CA ARG A 844 7.67 36.95 -14.14
C ARG A 844 6.42 36.94 -15.03
N TYR A 845 5.24 36.75 -14.45
CA TYR A 845 3.94 36.67 -15.14
C TYR A 845 3.16 37.99 -15.03
N ARG A 846 3.80 39.13 -15.32
CA ARG A 846 3.16 40.46 -15.21
C ARG A 846 2.16 40.76 -16.34
N ALA A 847 2.55 40.50 -17.59
CA ALA A 847 1.76 40.86 -18.77
C ALA A 847 0.73 39.79 -19.14
N ILE A 848 1.08 38.52 -18.93
CA ILE A 848 0.22 37.36 -19.17
C ILE A 848 0.24 36.54 -17.88
N PRO A 849 -0.87 36.49 -17.13
CA PRO A 849 -0.91 35.76 -15.87
C PRO A 849 -0.84 34.25 -16.11
N LEU A 850 -0.27 33.54 -15.14
CA LEU A 850 -0.35 32.09 -15.11
C LEU A 850 -1.77 31.70 -14.69
N THR A 851 -2.54 31.13 -15.61
CA THR A 851 -3.94 30.74 -15.38
C THR A 851 -4.03 29.23 -15.14
N VAL A 852 -4.61 28.83 -14.01
CA VAL A 852 -5.02 27.45 -13.69
C VAL A 852 -6.54 27.40 -13.76
N ASN A 853 -7.07 26.61 -14.69
CA ASN A 853 -8.52 26.46 -14.91
C ASN A 853 -8.89 24.97 -15.03
N GLY A 854 -10.07 24.61 -14.54
CA GLY A 854 -10.70 23.35 -14.87
C GLY A 854 -11.98 23.08 -14.07
N PRO A 855 -12.70 22.00 -14.41
CA PRO A 855 -13.94 21.64 -13.76
C PRO A 855 -13.70 21.07 -12.36
N LEU A 856 -14.57 21.44 -11.42
CA LEU A 856 -14.71 20.80 -10.12
C LEU A 856 -16.09 20.10 -10.08
N PHE A 857 -16.08 18.78 -10.21
CA PHE A 857 -17.28 17.95 -10.04
C PHE A 857 -17.62 17.80 -8.55
N ALA A 858 -18.83 17.32 -8.23
CA ALA A 858 -19.26 17.10 -6.85
C ALA A 858 -18.25 16.28 -6.01
N ALA A 859 -17.59 15.28 -6.61
CA ALA A 859 -16.52 14.49 -5.96
C ALA A 859 -15.08 14.99 -6.24
N GLY A 860 -14.92 16.24 -6.68
CA GLY A 860 -13.63 16.81 -7.12
C GLY A 860 -12.60 16.91 -5.99
N MET A 861 -13.06 17.12 -4.75
CA MET A 861 -12.19 17.10 -3.56
C MET A 861 -11.55 15.72 -3.34
N ALA A 862 -12.32 14.63 -3.47
CA ALA A 862 -11.80 13.27 -3.31
C ALA A 862 -10.69 12.95 -4.33
N SER A 863 -10.82 13.45 -5.57
CA SER A 863 -9.78 13.32 -6.59
C SER A 863 -8.51 14.09 -6.23
N GLY A 864 -8.65 15.30 -5.68
CA GLY A 864 -7.55 16.10 -5.14
C GLY A 864 -6.80 15.38 -4.04
N VAL A 865 -7.52 14.92 -3.02
CA VAL A 865 -6.97 14.16 -1.88
C VAL A 865 -6.29 12.88 -2.35
N PHE A 866 -6.87 12.17 -3.33
CA PHE A 866 -6.24 10.99 -3.92
C PHE A 866 -4.93 11.34 -4.65
N SER A 867 -4.87 12.46 -5.39
CA SER A 867 -3.63 12.93 -6.02
C SER A 867 -2.55 13.26 -4.98
N GLU A 868 -2.93 13.91 -3.88
CA GLU A 868 -2.03 14.20 -2.75
C GLU A 868 -1.53 12.92 -2.07
N LEU A 869 -2.38 11.90 -1.94
CA LEU A 869 -2.00 10.59 -1.45
C LEU A 869 -0.91 9.95 -2.33
N LEU A 870 -1.02 10.08 -3.65
CA LEU A 870 0.03 9.61 -4.57
C LEU A 870 1.34 10.38 -4.42
N ARG A 871 1.29 11.67 -4.06
CA ARG A 871 2.50 12.46 -3.75
C ARG A 871 3.17 11.97 -2.47
N VAL A 872 2.40 11.71 -1.40
CA VAL A 872 2.93 11.10 -0.17
C VAL A 872 3.56 9.74 -0.47
N VAL A 873 2.86 8.89 -1.21
CA VAL A 873 3.37 7.60 -1.67
C VAL A 873 4.71 7.74 -2.38
N ARG A 874 4.85 8.69 -3.32
CA ARG A 874 6.09 8.92 -4.05
C ARG A 874 7.21 9.38 -3.11
N HIS A 875 6.89 10.28 -2.19
CA HIS A 875 7.82 10.77 -1.17
C HIS A 875 8.36 9.61 -0.32
N CYS A 876 7.48 8.75 0.20
CA CYS A 876 7.86 7.58 1.01
C CYS A 876 8.65 6.53 0.22
N SER A 877 8.43 6.43 -1.09
CA SER A 877 9.02 5.40 -1.96
C SER A 877 10.49 5.66 -2.34
N GLY A 878 11.04 6.85 -2.05
CA GLY A 878 12.37 7.28 -2.51
C GLY A 878 12.57 7.26 -4.03
N HIS A 879 11.49 7.05 -4.80
CA HIS A 879 11.51 6.89 -6.24
C HIS A 879 11.34 8.25 -6.91
N ASP A 880 12.44 8.99 -7.05
CA ASP A 880 12.62 9.93 -8.15
C ASP A 880 12.96 9.17 -9.43
N ARG A 881 12.04 8.30 -9.89
CA ARG A 881 12.13 7.87 -11.30
C ARG A 881 11.79 9.10 -12.13
N PRO A 882 12.71 9.57 -12.97
CA PRO A 882 12.49 10.82 -13.63
C PRO A 882 11.33 10.69 -14.64
N TYR A 883 10.52 11.74 -14.69
CA TYR A 883 9.22 11.84 -15.36
C TYR A 883 9.20 11.34 -16.82
N HIS A 884 10.36 11.33 -17.49
CA HIS A 884 10.51 10.98 -18.91
C HIS A 884 10.14 9.53 -19.27
N LEU A 885 10.08 8.59 -18.31
CA LEU A 885 9.74 7.19 -18.59
C LEU A 885 8.24 6.86 -18.50
N GLN A 886 7.41 7.71 -17.87
CA GLN A 886 5.97 7.45 -17.76
C GLN A 886 5.14 7.99 -18.94
N LEU A 887 5.58 9.08 -19.57
CA LEU A 887 4.89 9.67 -20.73
C LEU A 887 5.00 8.82 -22.02
N ARG A 888 6.01 7.94 -22.13
CA ARG A 888 6.20 7.06 -23.31
C ARG A 888 5.25 5.87 -23.38
N ARG A 889 4.55 5.50 -22.29
CA ARG A 889 3.63 4.35 -22.32
C ARG A 889 2.21 4.70 -22.77
N THR A 890 1.84 5.98 -22.82
CA THR A 890 0.48 6.42 -23.16
C THR A 890 0.33 6.93 -24.59
N ARG A 891 1.41 7.13 -25.35
CA ARG A 891 1.35 7.46 -26.79
C ARG A 891 2.49 6.78 -27.55
N SER A 892 2.12 6.00 -28.57
CA SER A 892 2.99 5.42 -29.63
C SER A 892 3.87 4.21 -29.28
N MET A 893 3.31 3.00 -29.43
CA MET A 893 4.03 1.88 -30.08
C MET A 893 3.22 1.42 -31.31
N SER A 894 3.07 2.31 -32.28
CA SER A 894 2.60 1.95 -33.62
C SER A 894 3.30 2.72 -34.76
N ARG A 895 4.33 3.54 -34.48
CA ARG A 895 4.96 4.39 -35.52
C ARG A 895 6.48 4.61 -35.44
N LEU A 896 7.24 3.84 -34.67
CA LEU A 896 8.71 3.95 -34.67
C LEU A 896 9.39 2.59 -34.90
N GLU A 897 8.91 1.88 -35.92
CA GLU A 897 9.68 0.89 -36.69
C GLU A 897 9.99 1.53 -38.06
N SER A 898 10.93 2.47 -38.08
CA SER A 898 11.67 2.95 -39.26
C SER A 898 12.45 4.20 -38.85
N PHE A 899 13.56 4.01 -38.16
CA PHE A 899 14.79 4.80 -38.31
C PHE A 899 15.94 4.12 -37.56
#